data_AF-A0A1T4QI12-F1
#
_entry.id   AF-A0A1T4QI12-F1
#
_cell.length_a   1.000
_cell.length_b   1.000
_cell.length_c   1.000
_cell.angle_alpha   90.00
_cell.angle_beta   90.00
_cell.angle_gamma   90.00
#
_symmetry.space_group_name_H-M   'P 1'
#
loop_
_entity.id
_entity.type
_entity.pdbx_description
1 polymer ?
#
loop_
_entity_poly.entity_id
_entity_poly.type
_entity_poly.pdbx_seq_one_letter_code
_entity_poly.pdbx_strand_id
1 'polypeptide(L)'
;MNDKYNLILEKLYGVDCNKKPKEIIEELKDKITGEKSFKTDTYKDEENAGIFIKYISKDKENTITNLCIAAGLPNEEFDRAEKSYLSEIKDNRKDYKYILKGDLLGGALAQYAGIMAEGYIENHQIITYNSFGLGNLLEFKGNEFLGYEIGLLYYLNSIFYKDSKMTILRNELVYKGIIKDGNINDEFRRQGGQRLNAKRMQEVLIKIFNKILDLEEKEVKDLVEDSFNPLIIERKMRFIDNYRKYKERTQEEKSNIINYIMSDNIPSRLLKHVGFVYVVDDDLKSINRRLDDKTKKWIKKLEKDQLEYLLIHKFDLFDPFILDKESGNCESAINRLRKEPELGNMTNNISLDYLRSLVKDIIVDLHNKDKEFLKEVFKFTRRGRKQEVIKIVKDRLRHSLKLMKKLDMVDSSLQSFESRYLRENSDIFTENDRIYILAQPVLEQLERRMKYSEIQQLWNWELNSDNALLILGTKLEGDAELIEYHDTDESRKFNNEERRLKVQLEEPSQNRLYGSHKQRSNYRQELDNEYFVEDKEIYQFKNTHGLGFEILSQYTNPEWTIKLDAKDISGTYREVDKIKGKRKVGGEKYYGQNIVYKPSRYELVYLYGPNNEDKLIIDGFKNGDYGINLKDKVKENKDEKVPITYTPHRVRSKPFEFKILEKLEITKSIYDHTRVTIKGAIDEDNAKEYERKLDVEDPKLVMTYNNQDHKILFKGIIEAYDLEFKRHEYYLTIKAVSYSIFLKRARPNRIYQNLGTTYSQVLDKLMEDNPKFNIVFADDAQAQTPLTTKDYPLVLQYKESEWDFLKRISSYLNLPVIVDDTKDDQEGINILLGTHIGKAKELDNISGVEIKKTRRKNHKIHYYKVDCHEHFRSKEVFDIGKKVKYRLTNQEERTIDLVIIKNKIYVEEGVLCSDLTLVREEEINILQERR
;
A
#
# COMPACT_ATOMS: atom_id res chain seq x y z
N MET A 1 -23.79 32.19 -4.81
CA MET A 1 -22.67 31.25 -4.55
C MET A 1 -23.23 29.83 -4.72
N ASN A 2 -22.40 28.79 -4.91
CA ASN A 2 -22.87 27.44 -5.33
C ASN A 2 -23.55 26.72 -4.15
N ASP A 3 -24.73 26.10 -4.32
CA ASP A 3 -25.52 25.46 -3.24
C ASP A 3 -24.69 24.48 -2.38
N LYS A 4 -23.71 23.80 -2.99
CA LYS A 4 -22.81 22.84 -2.32
C LYS A 4 -21.83 23.49 -1.33
N TYR A 5 -21.48 24.75 -1.58
CA TYR A 5 -20.57 25.54 -0.74
C TYR A 5 -21.29 26.01 0.52
N ASN A 6 -22.48 26.60 0.36
CA ASN A 6 -23.35 27.03 1.45
C ASN A 6 -23.64 25.87 2.42
N LEU A 7 -23.96 24.69 1.91
CA LEU A 7 -24.32 23.52 2.72
C LEU A 7 -23.16 22.95 3.58
N ILE A 8 -21.90 23.17 3.18
CA ILE A 8 -20.73 22.83 4.01
C ILE A 8 -20.61 23.82 5.17
N LEU A 9 -20.83 25.11 4.90
CA LEU A 9 -20.79 26.18 5.92
C LEU A 9 -21.97 26.08 6.90
N GLU A 10 -23.17 25.75 6.42
CA GLU A 10 -24.33 25.42 7.25
C GLU A 10 -24.02 24.28 8.22
N LYS A 11 -23.34 23.22 7.75
CA LYS A 11 -22.94 22.08 8.59
C LYS A 11 -21.82 22.39 9.58
N LEU A 12 -20.96 23.35 9.27
CA LEU A 12 -19.85 23.77 10.12
C LEU A 12 -20.30 24.71 11.24
N TYR A 13 -21.15 25.68 10.93
CA TYR A 13 -21.55 26.74 11.85
C TYR A 13 -22.92 26.53 12.48
N GLY A 14 -23.79 25.72 11.87
CA GLY A 14 -25.21 25.63 12.24
C GLY A 14 -25.98 26.94 11.98
N VAL A 15 -25.58 27.71 10.96
CA VAL A 15 -26.26 28.93 10.51
C VAL A 15 -26.72 28.78 9.07
N ASP A 16 -27.91 29.31 8.76
CA ASP A 16 -28.48 29.29 7.40
C ASP A 16 -27.68 30.23 6.48
N CYS A 17 -26.88 29.64 5.59
CA CYS A 17 -25.98 30.40 4.69
C CYS A 17 -26.71 30.97 3.46
N ASN A 18 -28.04 30.85 3.39
CA ASN A 18 -28.88 31.49 2.38
C ASN A 18 -29.37 32.87 2.83
N LYS A 19 -29.32 33.16 4.14
CA LYS A 19 -29.51 34.49 4.72
C LYS A 19 -28.30 35.37 4.49
N LYS A 20 -28.48 36.69 4.51
CA LYS A 20 -27.35 37.62 4.46
C LYS A 20 -26.58 37.58 5.78
N PRO A 21 -25.25 37.80 5.78
CA PRO A 21 -24.44 37.85 7.00
C PRO A 21 -25.03 38.76 8.10
N LYS A 22 -25.61 39.91 7.75
CA LYS A 22 -26.26 40.80 8.74
C LYS A 22 -27.45 40.15 9.44
N GLU A 23 -28.31 39.47 8.69
CA GLU A 23 -29.49 38.76 9.20
C GLU A 23 -29.06 37.61 10.14
N ILE A 24 -28.00 36.88 9.77
CA ILE A 24 -27.40 35.82 10.61
C ILE A 24 -26.89 36.40 11.93
N ILE A 25 -26.20 37.54 11.90
CA ILE A 25 -25.65 38.17 13.11
C ILE A 25 -26.76 38.72 14.01
N GLU A 26 -27.81 39.33 13.44
CA GLU A 26 -28.98 39.81 14.18
C GLU A 26 -29.68 38.64 14.94
N GLU A 27 -29.82 37.46 14.33
CA GLU A 27 -30.40 36.26 14.97
C GLU A 27 -29.54 35.62 16.07
N LEU A 28 -28.23 35.91 16.09
CA LEU A 28 -27.28 35.33 17.04
C LEU A 28 -26.87 36.31 18.16
N LYS A 29 -27.20 37.60 18.03
CA LYS A 29 -26.74 38.70 18.91
C LYS A 29 -26.89 38.40 20.41
N ASP A 30 -28.09 38.04 20.87
CA ASP A 30 -28.35 37.75 22.29
C ASP A 30 -27.63 36.49 22.81
N LYS A 31 -27.31 35.56 21.92
CA LYS A 31 -26.65 34.28 22.23
C LYS A 31 -25.12 34.35 22.10
N ILE A 32 -24.59 35.43 21.50
CA ILE A 32 -23.15 35.75 21.46
C ILE A 32 -22.67 36.22 22.83
N THR A 33 -23.51 36.99 23.54
CA THR A 33 -23.24 37.54 24.88
C THR A 33 -23.92 36.76 26.02
N GLY A 34 -24.87 35.88 25.71
CA GLY A 34 -25.59 35.06 26.69
C GLY A 34 -24.70 34.09 27.47
N GLU A 35 -25.07 33.82 28.72
CA GLU A 35 -24.30 32.96 29.61
C GLU A 35 -24.41 31.46 29.24
N LYS A 36 -23.26 30.83 29.00
CA LYS A 36 -23.15 29.40 28.65
C LYS A 36 -22.41 28.62 29.75
N SER A 37 -22.85 27.38 29.98
CA SER A 37 -22.30 26.51 31.04
C SER A 37 -21.96 25.11 30.54
N PHE A 38 -20.66 24.86 30.38
CA PHE A 38 -20.11 23.50 30.49
C PHE A 38 -19.92 23.14 31.97
N LYS A 39 -19.63 21.86 32.25
CA LYS A 39 -19.21 21.35 33.56
C LYS A 39 -17.79 20.78 33.49
N THR A 40 -17.11 20.75 34.62
CA THR A 40 -15.87 19.98 34.80
C THR A 40 -16.11 18.90 35.84
N ASP A 41 -15.86 17.64 35.47
CA ASP A 41 -15.82 16.51 36.40
C ASP A 41 -14.34 16.20 36.66
N THR A 42 -13.91 16.29 37.92
CA THR A 42 -12.52 15.99 38.33
C THR A 42 -12.46 14.65 39.06
N TYR A 43 -11.46 13.84 38.73
CA TYR A 43 -11.13 12.58 39.41
C TYR A 43 -9.64 12.54 39.76
N LYS A 44 -9.31 12.11 40.98
CA LYS A 44 -7.94 11.99 41.48
C LYS A 44 -7.59 10.53 41.67
N ASP A 45 -6.46 10.14 41.09
CA ASP A 45 -5.82 8.84 41.26
C ASP A 45 -4.61 9.04 42.18
N GLU A 46 -4.74 8.61 43.43
CA GLU A 46 -3.69 8.75 44.43
C GLU A 46 -2.58 7.69 44.29
N GLU A 47 -2.85 6.55 43.62
CA GLU A 47 -1.87 5.49 43.41
C GLU A 47 -0.87 5.86 42.31
N ASN A 48 -1.37 6.46 41.21
CA ASN A 48 -0.56 6.85 40.06
C ASN A 48 -0.22 8.36 40.01
N ALA A 49 -0.50 9.11 41.08
CA ALA A 49 -0.33 10.56 41.16
C ALA A 49 -0.98 11.32 39.97
N GLY A 50 -2.20 10.93 39.58
CA GLY A 50 -2.93 11.49 38.45
C GLY A 50 -4.12 12.37 38.86
N ILE A 51 -4.33 13.50 38.17
CA ILE A 51 -5.53 14.35 38.29
C ILE A 51 -6.18 14.46 36.91
N PHE A 52 -7.37 13.90 36.76
CA PHE A 52 -8.13 13.88 35.52
C PHE A 52 -9.20 14.96 35.56
N ILE A 53 -9.18 15.91 34.63
CA ILE A 53 -10.16 17.01 34.54
C ILE A 53 -10.93 16.87 33.23
N LYS A 54 -12.22 16.52 33.31
CA LYS A 54 -13.06 16.27 32.15
C LYS A 54 -14.02 17.43 31.88
N TYR A 55 -13.83 18.12 30.77
CA TYR A 55 -14.68 19.19 30.27
C TYR A 55 -15.89 18.61 29.51
N ILE A 56 -17.10 18.91 29.97
CA ILE A 56 -18.35 18.38 29.42
C ILE A 56 -19.27 19.55 29.04
N SER A 57 -19.44 19.77 27.73
CA SER A 57 -20.46 20.71 27.24
C SER A 57 -21.85 20.08 27.32
N LYS A 58 -22.83 20.81 27.89
CA LYS A 58 -24.24 20.41 27.86
C LYS A 58 -24.85 20.56 26.47
N ASP A 59 -24.43 21.60 25.75
CA ASP A 59 -24.83 21.86 24.37
C ASP A 59 -23.73 21.36 23.44
N LYS A 60 -24.01 20.24 22.78
CA LYS A 60 -23.09 19.61 21.82
C LYS A 60 -23.07 20.33 20.46
N GLU A 61 -24.07 21.17 20.19
CA GLU A 61 -24.23 21.95 18.97
C GLU A 61 -24.23 23.46 19.27
N ASN A 62 -23.35 23.92 20.18
CA ASN A 62 -23.19 25.34 20.52
C ASN A 62 -22.61 26.14 19.32
N THR A 63 -23.48 26.38 18.33
CA THR A 63 -23.23 26.93 17.00
C THR A 63 -22.38 28.18 17.03
N ILE A 64 -22.69 29.07 17.96
CA ILE A 64 -22.00 30.35 18.13
C ILE A 64 -20.59 30.20 18.65
N THR A 65 -20.34 29.32 19.62
CA THR A 65 -18.97 29.12 20.10
C THR A 65 -18.13 28.44 19.02
N ASN A 66 -18.71 27.53 18.24
CA ASN A 66 -18.06 26.91 17.07
C ASN A 66 -17.75 27.95 15.97
N LEU A 67 -18.71 28.82 15.64
CA LEU A 67 -18.54 29.94 14.69
C LEU A 67 -17.46 30.92 15.19
N CYS A 68 -17.44 31.24 16.49
CA CYS A 68 -16.41 32.04 17.13
C CYS A 68 -15.02 31.39 17.02
N ILE A 69 -14.88 30.08 17.26
CA ILE A 69 -13.60 29.35 17.07
C ILE A 69 -13.13 29.46 15.61
N ALA A 70 -14.03 29.25 14.64
CA ALA A 70 -13.70 29.34 13.21
C ALA A 70 -13.27 30.77 12.78
N ALA A 71 -13.98 31.78 13.28
CA ALA A 71 -13.66 33.20 13.11
C ALA A 71 -12.38 33.63 13.86
N GLY A 72 -11.85 32.80 14.76
CA GLY A 72 -10.68 33.10 15.56
C GLY A 72 -10.95 34.04 16.75
N LEU A 73 -12.19 34.07 17.26
CA LEU A 73 -12.73 34.97 18.28
C LEU A 73 -13.01 34.23 19.61
N PRO A 74 -12.03 34.00 20.49
CA PRO A 74 -12.25 33.27 21.73
C PRO A 74 -13.21 34.02 22.68
N ASN A 75 -14.24 33.32 23.17
CA ASN A 75 -15.25 33.85 24.09
C ASN A 75 -14.95 33.52 25.57
N GLU A 76 -15.84 33.94 26.47
CA GLU A 76 -15.69 33.78 27.92
C GLU A 76 -15.70 32.32 28.40
N GLU A 77 -16.19 31.36 27.60
CA GLU A 77 -16.14 29.94 27.97
C GLU A 77 -14.69 29.46 28.12
N PHE A 78 -13.77 30.04 27.35
CA PHE A 78 -12.33 29.75 27.44
C PHE A 78 -11.69 30.30 28.72
N ASP A 79 -12.11 31.46 29.21
CA ASP A 79 -11.65 31.98 30.52
C ASP A 79 -12.21 31.12 31.66
N ARG A 80 -13.46 30.65 31.54
CA ARG A 80 -14.06 29.72 32.49
C ARG A 80 -13.28 28.40 32.49
N ALA A 81 -12.87 27.90 31.33
CA ALA A 81 -12.12 26.65 31.21
C ALA A 81 -10.72 26.75 31.81
N GLU A 82 -10.03 27.86 31.57
CA GLU A 82 -8.77 28.20 32.24
C GLU A 82 -8.96 28.24 33.76
N LYS A 83 -9.97 28.97 34.27
CA LYS A 83 -10.27 29.07 35.70
C LYS A 83 -10.57 27.72 36.36
N SER A 84 -11.38 26.86 35.73
CA SER A 84 -11.75 25.54 36.27
C SER A 84 -10.53 24.66 36.51
N TYR A 85 -9.57 24.67 35.57
CA TYR A 85 -8.30 23.97 35.77
C TYR A 85 -7.43 24.68 36.82
N LEU A 86 -7.30 26.02 36.78
CA LEU A 86 -6.52 26.78 37.77
C LEU A 86 -6.99 26.58 39.22
N SER A 87 -8.27 26.26 39.48
CA SER A 87 -8.72 25.86 40.82
C SER A 87 -8.11 24.54 41.28
N GLU A 88 -8.03 23.53 40.41
CA GLU A 88 -7.52 22.19 40.76
C GLU A 88 -6.02 22.19 41.11
N ILE A 89 -5.25 23.15 40.57
CA ILE A 89 -3.83 23.35 40.87
C ILE A 89 -3.62 23.96 42.26
N LYS A 90 -4.53 24.83 42.73
CA LYS A 90 -4.33 25.54 44.00
C LYS A 90 -4.31 24.59 45.20
N ASP A 91 -5.00 23.47 45.08
CA ASP A 91 -5.19 22.50 46.15
C ASP A 91 -4.33 21.22 45.99
N ASN A 92 -3.61 21.06 44.87
CA ASN A 92 -2.79 19.88 44.59
C ASN A 92 -1.35 20.22 44.15
N ARG A 93 -0.39 19.38 44.57
CA ARG A 93 1.05 19.64 44.42
C ARG A 93 1.54 19.53 42.97
N LYS A 94 2.73 20.10 42.72
CA LYS A 94 3.54 19.90 41.49
C LYS A 94 3.84 18.42 41.16
N ASP A 95 3.66 17.53 42.15
CA ASP A 95 3.98 16.10 42.08
C ASP A 95 2.98 15.29 41.25
N TYR A 96 1.83 15.85 40.86
CA TYR A 96 0.76 15.17 40.12
C TYR A 96 0.82 15.44 38.61
N LYS A 97 0.51 14.42 37.80
CA LYS A 97 0.21 14.59 36.37
C LYS A 97 -1.23 15.04 36.16
N TYR A 98 -1.43 16.13 35.41
CA TYR A 98 -2.77 16.62 35.07
C TYR A 98 -3.19 16.13 33.68
N ILE A 99 -4.31 15.42 33.58
CA ILE A 99 -4.85 14.89 32.31
C ILE A 99 -6.20 15.56 32.00
N LEU A 100 -6.17 16.54 31.08
CA LEU A 100 -7.35 17.28 30.64
C LEU A 100 -8.04 16.51 29.50
N LYS A 101 -9.35 16.27 29.62
CA LYS A 101 -10.14 15.49 28.66
C LYS A 101 -11.43 16.21 28.24
N GLY A 102 -11.92 15.95 27.04
CA GLY A 102 -13.23 16.46 26.62
C GLY A 102 -13.67 15.99 25.22
N ASP A 103 -14.98 16.04 24.96
CA ASP A 103 -15.59 15.76 23.65
C ASP A 103 -16.19 17.02 23.00
N LEU A 104 -16.15 17.12 21.66
CA LEU A 104 -16.75 18.24 20.91
C LEU A 104 -16.24 19.60 21.41
N LEU A 105 -17.13 20.51 21.82
CA LEU A 105 -16.73 21.78 22.45
C LEU A 105 -15.96 21.57 23.76
N GLY A 106 -16.28 20.55 24.55
CA GLY A 106 -15.50 20.18 25.73
C GLY A 106 -14.05 19.83 25.39
N GLY A 107 -13.82 19.20 24.24
CA GLY A 107 -12.47 18.97 23.70
C GLY A 107 -11.74 20.28 23.41
N ALA A 108 -12.42 21.25 22.78
CA ALA A 108 -11.82 22.55 22.46
C ALA A 108 -11.50 23.34 23.74
N LEU A 109 -12.38 23.28 24.76
CA LEU A 109 -12.13 23.88 26.08
C LEU A 109 -10.92 23.22 26.78
N ALA A 110 -10.77 21.89 26.67
CA ALA A 110 -9.61 21.16 27.20
C ALA A 110 -8.30 21.51 26.46
N GLN A 111 -8.31 21.63 25.13
CA GLN A 111 -7.15 22.12 24.34
C GLN A 111 -6.73 23.52 24.81
N TYR A 112 -7.70 24.43 25.01
CA TYR A 112 -7.41 25.79 25.45
C TYR A 112 -6.84 25.81 26.87
N ALA A 113 -7.51 25.19 27.83
CA ALA A 113 -7.05 25.15 29.22
C ALA A 113 -5.65 24.51 29.35
N GLY A 114 -5.36 23.46 28.58
CA GLY A 114 -4.03 22.85 28.51
C GLY A 114 -2.96 23.77 27.94
N ILE A 115 -3.21 24.45 26.81
CA ILE A 115 -2.23 25.44 26.30
C ILE A 115 -2.05 26.58 27.31
N MET A 116 -3.09 27.01 28.02
CA MET A 116 -2.95 28.01 29.07
C MET A 116 -2.22 27.49 30.33
N ALA A 117 -2.13 26.17 30.51
CA ALA A 117 -1.42 25.50 31.60
C ALA A 117 0.11 25.56 31.49
N GLU A 118 0.66 25.71 30.29
CA GLU A 118 2.12 25.71 30.01
C GLU A 118 2.92 26.72 30.85
N GLY A 119 2.29 27.79 31.31
CA GLY A 119 2.92 28.78 32.21
C GLY A 119 2.87 28.44 33.71
N TYR A 120 2.25 27.32 34.09
CA TYR A 120 1.90 26.99 35.48
C TYR A 120 2.20 25.53 35.88
N ILE A 121 2.06 24.57 34.97
CA ILE A 121 2.34 23.14 35.23
C ILE A 121 3.18 22.52 34.13
N GLU A 122 4.31 21.97 34.55
CA GLU A 122 5.25 21.23 33.70
C GLU A 122 4.69 19.83 33.33
N ASN A 123 4.09 19.09 34.29
CA ASN A 123 3.54 17.76 34.03
C ASN A 123 2.02 17.75 33.74
N HIS A 124 1.64 17.93 32.47
CA HIS A 124 0.24 17.82 32.05
C HIS A 124 0.07 17.31 30.60
N GLN A 125 -1.07 16.66 30.33
CA GLN A 125 -1.43 16.06 29.03
C GLN A 125 -2.90 16.36 28.69
N ILE A 126 -3.20 16.55 27.41
CA ILE A 126 -4.54 16.85 26.88
C ILE A 126 -4.95 15.69 25.95
N ILE A 127 -6.12 15.10 26.19
CA ILE A 127 -6.67 14.02 25.37
C ILE A 127 -8.13 14.34 25.00
N THR A 128 -8.38 14.67 23.73
CA THR A 128 -9.72 15.05 23.25
C THR A 128 -10.34 14.03 22.30
N TYR A 129 -11.66 14.09 22.14
CA TYR A 129 -12.44 13.20 21.27
C TYR A 129 -13.42 14.02 20.41
N ASN A 130 -13.38 13.91 19.08
CA ASN A 130 -14.21 14.71 18.18
C ASN A 130 -14.15 16.21 18.50
N SER A 131 -12.98 16.75 18.83
CA SER A 131 -12.86 18.16 19.24
C SER A 131 -12.99 19.10 18.05
N PHE A 132 -13.42 20.34 18.28
CA PHE A 132 -13.18 21.41 17.32
C PHE A 132 -11.71 21.88 17.41
N GLY A 133 -11.04 22.06 16.27
CA GLY A 133 -9.65 22.47 16.21
C GLY A 133 -9.42 23.96 16.49
N LEU A 134 -8.50 24.28 17.40
CA LEU A 134 -8.19 25.66 17.82
C LEU A 134 -7.15 26.41 16.96
N GLY A 135 -6.70 25.86 15.83
CA GLY A 135 -5.63 26.45 15.01
C GLY A 135 -5.93 27.88 14.51
N ASN A 136 -7.21 28.26 14.39
CA ASN A 136 -7.63 29.64 14.06
C ASN A 136 -7.38 30.67 15.17
N LEU A 137 -7.05 30.22 16.40
CA LEU A 137 -6.62 31.07 17.49
C LEU A 137 -5.11 31.43 17.41
N LEU A 138 -4.33 30.78 16.53
CA LEU A 138 -2.89 31.00 16.45
C LEU A 138 -2.46 32.17 15.53
N GLU A 139 -3.39 32.80 14.82
CA GLU A 139 -3.10 33.88 13.86
C GLU A 139 -4.19 34.96 13.92
N PHE A 140 -3.80 36.23 14.07
CA PHE A 140 -4.71 37.37 13.96
C PHE A 140 -5.14 37.58 12.49
N LYS A 141 -6.45 37.66 12.25
CA LYS A 141 -7.09 37.80 10.94
C LYS A 141 -7.59 39.21 10.64
N GLY A 142 -7.68 40.07 11.65
CA GLY A 142 -8.13 41.47 11.57
C GLY A 142 -9.55 41.67 12.15
N ASN A 143 -10.43 40.68 12.03
CA ASN A 143 -11.80 40.77 12.55
C ASN A 143 -11.87 40.76 14.09
N GLU A 144 -10.81 40.36 14.79
CA GLU A 144 -10.75 40.34 16.26
C GLU A 144 -10.76 41.74 16.89
N PHE A 145 -10.42 42.76 16.12
CA PHE A 145 -10.33 44.15 16.56
C PHE A 145 -11.68 44.90 16.49
N LEU A 146 -12.77 44.22 16.09
CA LEU A 146 -14.14 44.75 15.96
C LEU A 146 -15.15 43.98 16.84
N GLY A 147 -14.68 43.33 17.91
CA GLY A 147 -15.55 42.58 18.83
C GLY A 147 -16.17 41.33 18.21
N TYR A 148 -17.23 40.81 18.84
CA TYR A 148 -17.92 39.62 18.34
C TYR A 148 -18.89 39.93 17.20
N GLU A 149 -19.78 40.91 17.37
CA GLU A 149 -20.87 41.16 16.40
C GLU A 149 -20.33 41.61 15.04
N ILE A 150 -19.54 42.68 15.01
CA ILE A 150 -18.96 43.25 13.79
C ILE A 150 -17.80 42.36 13.29
N GLY A 151 -17.01 41.77 14.17
CA GLY A 151 -15.97 40.80 13.81
C GLY A 151 -16.54 39.56 13.10
N LEU A 152 -17.63 38.98 13.59
CA LEU A 152 -18.32 37.86 12.92
C LEU A 152 -18.98 38.30 11.61
N LEU A 153 -19.55 39.51 11.56
CA LEU A 153 -20.12 40.07 10.33
C LEU A 153 -19.07 40.15 9.20
N TYR A 154 -17.90 40.72 9.47
CA TYR A 154 -16.82 40.78 8.48
C TYR A 154 -16.23 39.41 8.15
N TYR A 155 -16.16 38.49 9.11
CA TYR A 155 -15.76 37.11 8.85
C TYR A 155 -16.72 36.43 7.86
N LEU A 156 -18.04 36.50 8.12
CA LEU A 156 -19.06 35.96 7.21
C LEU A 156 -19.09 36.68 5.86
N ASN A 157 -18.94 38.01 5.81
CA ASN A 157 -18.82 38.76 4.54
C ASN A 157 -17.59 38.34 3.73
N SER A 158 -16.46 38.07 4.38
CA SER A 158 -15.29 37.53 3.69
C SER A 158 -15.63 36.18 3.04
N ILE A 159 -16.22 35.25 3.79
CA ILE A 159 -16.60 33.92 3.27
C ILE A 159 -17.65 34.02 2.15
N PHE A 160 -18.68 34.85 2.31
CA PHE A 160 -19.86 34.88 1.42
C PHE A 160 -19.69 35.80 0.21
N TYR A 161 -18.81 36.80 0.27
CA TYR A 161 -18.67 37.83 -0.77
C TYR A 161 -17.22 38.10 -1.20
N LYS A 162 -16.24 37.35 -0.65
CA LYS A 162 -14.80 37.56 -0.88
C LYS A 162 -14.29 38.94 -0.45
N ASP A 163 -14.93 39.54 0.56
CA ASP A 163 -14.48 40.80 1.17
C ASP A 163 -13.06 40.65 1.75
N SER A 164 -12.16 41.52 1.31
CA SER A 164 -10.75 41.54 1.68
C SER A 164 -10.40 42.58 2.76
N LYS A 165 -11.36 43.40 3.22
CA LYS A 165 -11.13 44.50 4.18
C LYS A 165 -10.38 44.04 5.44
N MET A 166 -10.71 42.87 6.00
CA MET A 166 -10.01 42.34 7.18
C MET A 166 -8.58 41.87 6.89
N THR A 167 -8.32 41.32 5.70
CA THR A 167 -6.97 40.98 5.24
C THR A 167 -6.10 42.23 5.05
N ILE A 168 -6.68 43.29 4.48
CA ILE A 168 -6.01 44.59 4.31
C ILE A 168 -5.68 45.19 5.69
N LEU A 169 -6.64 45.18 6.61
CA LEU A 169 -6.46 45.59 8.00
C LEU A 169 -5.34 44.82 8.71
N ARG A 170 -5.35 43.49 8.65
CA ARG A 170 -4.28 42.63 9.20
C ARG A 170 -2.92 43.04 8.64
N ASN A 171 -2.83 43.28 7.34
CA ASN A 171 -1.57 43.67 6.69
C ASN A 171 -1.10 45.06 7.13
N GLU A 172 -2.00 46.03 7.30
CA GLU A 172 -1.65 47.35 7.87
C GLU A 172 -1.23 47.22 9.34
N LEU A 173 -1.89 46.37 10.14
CA LEU A 173 -1.50 46.09 11.53
C LEU A 173 -0.10 45.46 11.64
N VAL A 174 0.29 44.60 10.69
CA VAL A 174 1.65 44.07 10.56
C VAL A 174 2.63 45.15 10.11
N TYR A 175 2.28 45.94 9.09
CA TYR A 175 3.12 47.02 8.56
C TYR A 175 3.41 48.11 9.61
N LYS A 176 2.45 48.41 10.49
CA LYS A 176 2.63 49.31 11.63
C LYS A 176 3.35 48.69 12.83
N GLY A 177 3.78 47.43 12.73
CA GLY A 177 4.48 46.72 13.80
C GLY A 177 3.62 46.42 15.04
N ILE A 178 2.29 46.47 14.92
CA ILE A 178 1.34 46.17 16.00
C ILE A 178 1.23 44.66 16.17
N ILE A 179 1.14 43.94 15.04
CA ILE A 179 1.34 42.49 14.97
C ILE A 179 2.80 42.28 14.54
N LYS A 180 3.60 41.69 15.43
CA LYS A 180 5.01 41.35 15.19
C LYS A 180 5.22 39.86 15.44
N ASP A 181 5.93 39.19 14.55
CA ASP A 181 6.21 37.75 14.61
C ASP A 181 4.95 36.86 14.75
N GLY A 182 3.79 37.38 14.35
CA GLY A 182 2.48 36.72 14.44
C GLY A 182 1.67 36.98 15.72
N ASN A 183 2.18 37.74 16.69
CA ASN A 183 1.43 38.12 17.91
C ASN A 183 1.44 39.65 18.13
N ILE A 184 0.70 40.15 19.12
CA ILE A 184 0.72 41.57 19.51
C ILE A 184 2.11 41.94 20.06
N ASN A 185 2.70 43.02 19.53
CA ASN A 185 3.97 43.60 19.96
C ASN A 185 3.87 44.12 21.41
N ASP A 186 4.92 43.90 22.21
CA ASP A 186 5.02 44.27 23.63
C ASP A 186 4.71 45.74 23.92
N GLU A 187 5.01 46.64 22.97
CA GLU A 187 4.63 48.06 23.05
C GLU A 187 3.12 48.31 23.23
N PHE A 188 2.29 47.40 22.75
CA PHE A 188 0.82 47.46 22.84
C PHE A 188 0.27 46.65 24.02
N ARG A 189 1.15 46.04 24.83
CA ARG A 189 0.80 45.30 26.04
C ARG A 189 0.98 46.18 27.28
N ARG A 190 0.37 45.78 28.40
CA ARG A 190 0.66 46.35 29.72
C ARG A 190 1.84 45.63 30.35
N GLN A 191 2.41 46.23 31.40
CA GLN A 191 3.42 45.59 32.25
C GLN A 191 2.97 44.17 32.65
N GLY A 192 3.85 43.18 32.46
CA GLY A 192 3.54 41.75 32.65
C GLY A 192 3.02 41.02 31.40
N GLY A 193 2.82 41.69 30.26
CA GLY A 193 2.63 41.07 28.95
C GLY A 193 1.31 40.32 28.70
N GLN A 194 0.53 40.03 29.76
CA GLN A 194 -0.72 39.25 29.69
C GLN A 194 -1.96 40.10 29.34
N ARG A 195 -1.88 41.44 29.43
CA ARG A 195 -3.01 42.36 29.17
C ARG A 195 -2.67 43.37 28.09
N LEU A 196 -3.69 43.85 27.40
CA LEU A 196 -3.60 44.81 26.31
C LEU A 196 -3.64 46.25 26.84
N ASN A 197 -2.86 47.13 26.22
CA ASN A 197 -3.05 48.57 26.33
C ASN A 197 -4.22 49.00 25.44
N ALA A 198 -5.44 48.70 25.89
CA ALA A 198 -6.69 48.94 25.18
C ALA A 198 -6.79 50.36 24.60
N LYS A 199 -6.46 51.40 25.38
CA LYS A 199 -6.48 52.80 24.93
C LYS A 199 -5.53 53.05 23.76
N ARG A 200 -4.25 52.64 23.88
CA ARG A 200 -3.25 52.76 22.80
C ARG A 200 -3.66 51.97 21.55
N MET A 201 -4.35 50.83 21.73
CA MET A 201 -4.88 50.05 20.61
C MET A 201 -6.03 50.78 19.91
N GLN A 202 -7.04 51.27 20.64
CA GLN A 202 -8.17 52.01 20.06
C GLN A 202 -7.70 53.27 19.30
N GLU A 203 -6.78 54.06 19.86
CA GLU A 203 -6.19 55.24 19.22
C GLU A 203 -5.50 54.94 17.87
N VAL A 204 -5.04 53.70 17.68
CA VAL A 204 -4.39 53.24 16.45
C VAL A 204 -5.40 52.60 15.50
N LEU A 205 -6.36 51.83 16.01
CA LEU A 205 -7.45 51.27 15.23
C LEU A 205 -8.30 52.34 14.54
N ILE A 206 -8.64 53.43 15.24
CA ILE A 206 -9.39 54.56 14.65
C ILE A 206 -8.65 55.12 13.42
N LYS A 207 -7.32 55.30 13.51
CA LYS A 207 -6.47 55.82 12.42
C LYS A 207 -6.34 54.85 11.25
N ILE A 208 -6.49 53.55 11.48
CA ILE A 208 -6.39 52.50 10.47
C ILE A 208 -7.75 52.27 9.79
N PHE A 209 -8.83 52.11 10.57
CA PHE A 209 -10.16 51.83 10.05
C PHE A 209 -10.73 52.95 9.17
N ASN A 210 -10.44 54.22 9.48
CA ASN A 210 -10.81 55.38 8.65
C ASN A 210 -10.29 55.24 7.20
N LYS A 211 -9.18 54.54 6.99
CA LYS A 211 -8.61 54.29 5.65
C LYS A 211 -9.12 53.01 4.96
N ILE A 212 -9.83 52.13 5.66
CA ILE A 212 -10.14 50.76 5.20
C ILE A 212 -11.65 50.50 5.12
N LEU A 213 -12.45 51.14 5.97
CA LEU A 213 -13.88 50.87 6.05
C LEU A 213 -14.73 51.78 5.15
N ASP A 214 -14.15 52.87 4.61
CA ASP A 214 -14.83 53.90 3.82
C ASP A 214 -15.93 54.66 4.61
N LEU A 215 -15.64 54.93 5.89
CA LEU A 215 -16.54 55.60 6.86
C LEU A 215 -15.94 56.93 7.32
N GLU A 216 -16.77 57.88 7.77
CA GLU A 216 -16.27 59.14 8.34
C GLU A 216 -15.49 58.91 9.64
N GLU A 217 -14.55 59.80 9.98
CA GLU A 217 -13.70 59.67 11.18
C GLU A 217 -14.52 59.53 12.47
N LYS A 218 -15.69 60.20 12.54
CA LYS A 218 -16.62 60.08 13.65
C LYS A 218 -17.27 58.70 13.70
N GLU A 219 -17.81 58.21 12.59
CA GLU A 219 -18.45 56.88 12.50
C GLU A 219 -17.46 55.76 12.86
N VAL A 220 -16.21 55.89 12.43
CA VAL A 220 -15.12 54.98 12.76
C VAL A 220 -14.81 55.01 14.26
N LYS A 221 -14.79 56.20 14.86
CA LYS A 221 -14.56 56.36 16.29
C LYS A 221 -15.69 55.70 17.09
N ASP A 222 -16.94 56.02 16.77
CA ASP A 222 -18.12 55.47 17.42
C ASP A 222 -18.12 53.92 17.28
N LEU A 223 -17.84 53.39 16.07
CA LEU A 223 -17.68 51.95 15.82
C LEU A 223 -16.60 51.29 16.68
N VAL A 224 -15.43 51.91 16.84
CA VAL A 224 -14.34 51.37 17.68
C VAL A 224 -14.67 51.45 19.16
N GLU A 225 -15.30 52.54 19.62
CA GLU A 225 -15.68 52.69 21.02
C GLU A 225 -16.79 51.70 21.42
N ASP A 226 -17.77 51.44 20.54
CA ASP A 226 -18.87 50.51 20.79
C ASP A 226 -18.51 49.03 20.62
N SER A 227 -17.70 48.67 19.62
CA SER A 227 -17.45 47.26 19.26
C SER A 227 -16.16 46.66 19.82
N PHE A 228 -15.15 47.47 20.16
CA PHE A 228 -13.83 46.95 20.54
C PHE A 228 -13.86 46.18 21.87
N ASN A 229 -13.61 44.87 21.82
CA ASN A 229 -13.47 44.03 23.00
C ASN A 229 -12.01 43.59 23.21
N PRO A 230 -11.27 44.18 24.18
CA PRO A 230 -9.87 43.84 24.41
C PRO A 230 -9.68 42.39 24.87
N LEU A 231 -10.68 41.75 25.49
CA LEU A 231 -10.55 40.38 26.00
C LEU A 231 -10.41 39.33 24.89
N ILE A 232 -10.97 39.59 23.70
CA ILE A 232 -10.78 38.73 22.51
C ILE A 232 -9.30 38.69 22.15
N ILE A 233 -8.68 39.88 22.08
CA ILE A 233 -7.27 40.06 21.74
C ILE A 233 -6.39 39.50 22.83
N GLU A 234 -6.69 39.76 24.11
CA GLU A 234 -5.93 39.24 25.25
C GLU A 234 -5.92 37.71 25.29
N ARG A 235 -7.09 37.04 25.18
CA ARG A 235 -7.17 35.57 25.11
C ARG A 235 -6.32 34.99 23.99
N LYS A 236 -6.44 35.57 22.79
CA LYS A 236 -5.72 35.12 21.59
C LYS A 236 -4.21 35.34 21.71
N MET A 237 -3.81 36.51 22.19
CA MET A 237 -2.42 36.89 22.45
C MET A 237 -1.76 35.94 23.45
N ARG A 238 -2.40 35.67 24.59
CA ARG A 238 -1.91 34.75 25.62
C ARG A 238 -1.84 33.31 25.12
N PHE A 239 -2.84 32.87 24.35
CA PHE A 239 -2.87 31.54 23.74
C PHE A 239 -1.71 31.34 22.76
N ILE A 240 -1.39 32.33 21.91
CA ILE A 240 -0.23 32.29 21.00
C ILE A 240 1.09 32.21 21.79
N ASP A 241 1.27 33.01 22.84
CA ASP A 241 2.52 32.99 23.61
C ASP A 241 2.72 31.67 24.36
N ASN A 242 1.67 31.12 24.97
CA ASN A 242 1.78 29.83 25.63
C ASN A 242 1.90 28.66 24.65
N TYR A 243 1.29 28.75 23.46
CA TYR A 243 1.49 27.75 22.40
C TYR A 243 2.93 27.75 21.84
N ARG A 244 3.63 28.89 21.86
CA ARG A 244 5.07 28.94 21.54
C ARG A 244 5.90 28.18 22.60
N LYS A 245 5.64 28.40 23.89
CA LYS A 245 6.27 27.65 24.98
C LYS A 245 6.01 26.13 24.87
N TYR A 246 4.76 25.75 24.60
CA TYR A 246 4.39 24.36 24.30
C TYR A 246 5.25 23.82 23.14
N LYS A 247 5.39 24.59 22.06
CA LYS A 247 6.15 24.16 20.89
C LYS A 247 7.64 24.00 21.16
N GLU A 248 8.24 24.95 21.88
CA GLU A 248 9.64 24.90 22.33
C GLU A 248 9.86 23.65 23.22
N ARG A 249 9.02 23.45 24.23
CA ARG A 249 9.04 22.25 25.10
C ARG A 249 8.90 20.95 24.31
N THR A 250 8.04 20.90 23.29
CA THR A 250 7.87 19.68 22.48
C THR A 250 9.06 19.30 21.61
N GLN A 251 10.09 20.14 21.48
CA GLN A 251 11.36 19.76 20.85
C GLN A 251 12.28 18.99 21.80
N GLU A 252 12.06 19.09 23.11
CA GLU A 252 12.85 18.43 24.16
C GLU A 252 12.08 17.28 24.83
N GLU A 253 10.74 17.36 24.95
CA GLU A 253 9.87 16.35 25.57
C GLU A 253 8.62 16.07 24.70
N LYS A 254 8.34 14.81 24.34
CA LYS A 254 7.30 14.51 23.34
C LYS A 254 5.85 14.66 23.83
N SER A 255 5.15 15.58 23.15
CA SER A 255 3.78 15.39 22.64
C SER A 255 2.59 15.44 23.64
N ASN A 256 2.43 16.53 24.38
CA ASN A 256 1.37 16.59 25.41
C ASN A 256 -0.08 16.84 24.93
N ILE A 257 -0.36 17.25 23.67
CA ILE A 257 -1.74 17.43 23.17
C ILE A 257 -2.09 16.37 22.11
N ILE A 258 -3.17 15.61 22.37
CA ILE A 258 -3.65 14.48 21.56
C ILE A 258 -5.14 14.65 21.25
N ASN A 259 -5.52 14.47 19.99
CA ASN A 259 -6.91 14.62 19.52
C ASN A 259 -7.35 13.38 18.73
N TYR A 260 -8.26 12.60 19.30
CA TYR A 260 -8.91 11.50 18.59
C TYR A 260 -10.13 12.02 17.83
N ILE A 261 -10.24 11.79 16.52
CA ILE A 261 -11.36 12.29 15.70
C ILE A 261 -12.01 11.13 14.96
N MET A 262 -13.32 10.95 15.11
CA MET A 262 -14.06 9.91 14.41
C MET A 262 -14.12 10.21 12.91
N SER A 263 -13.99 9.18 12.08
CA SER A 263 -13.93 9.31 10.62
C SER A 263 -15.17 10.01 10.03
N ASP A 264 -16.34 9.82 10.65
CA ASP A 264 -17.65 10.39 10.28
C ASP A 264 -17.86 11.83 10.79
N ASN A 265 -17.10 12.29 11.78
CA ASN A 265 -17.33 13.56 12.47
C ASN A 265 -16.75 14.76 11.68
N ILE A 266 -17.45 15.10 10.60
CA ILE A 266 -17.06 16.16 9.65
C ILE A 266 -16.73 17.51 10.30
N PRO A 267 -17.54 18.08 11.24
CA PRO A 267 -17.25 19.39 11.82
C PRO A 267 -15.91 19.43 12.58
N SER A 268 -15.56 18.35 13.30
CA SER A 268 -14.28 18.22 14.00
C SER A 268 -13.09 18.22 13.03
N ARG A 269 -13.29 17.68 11.82
CA ARG A 269 -12.24 17.57 10.80
C ARG A 269 -12.00 18.86 10.01
N LEU A 270 -12.93 19.82 10.04
CA LEU A 270 -12.87 21.01 9.19
C LEU A 270 -11.96 22.12 9.73
N LEU A 271 -11.65 22.12 11.02
CA LEU A 271 -10.83 23.14 11.68
C LEU A 271 -9.46 22.57 12.05
N LYS A 272 -8.38 23.25 11.65
CA LYS A 272 -7.02 22.82 11.98
C LYS A 272 -6.84 22.69 13.50
N HIS A 273 -6.30 21.56 13.95
CA HIS A 273 -6.03 21.29 15.37
C HIS A 273 -4.70 21.86 15.86
N VAL A 274 -4.58 21.93 17.19
CA VAL A 274 -3.32 22.07 17.92
C VAL A 274 -2.96 20.72 18.54
N GLY A 275 -1.68 20.37 18.54
CA GLY A 275 -1.22 19.03 18.94
C GLY A 275 -1.36 17.95 17.86
N PHE A 276 -1.22 16.70 18.26
CA PHE A 276 -1.32 15.53 17.39
C PHE A 276 -2.79 15.14 17.14
N VAL A 277 -3.07 14.61 15.95
CA VAL A 277 -4.41 14.15 15.56
C VAL A 277 -4.32 12.67 15.16
N TYR A 278 -5.24 11.87 15.69
CA TYR A 278 -5.43 10.46 15.37
C TYR A 278 -6.86 10.24 14.91
N VAL A 279 -7.06 9.77 13.68
CA VAL A 279 -8.41 9.43 13.19
C VAL A 279 -8.80 8.04 13.68
N VAL A 280 -10.02 7.92 14.17
CA VAL A 280 -10.63 6.69 14.69
C VAL A 280 -11.79 6.33 13.77
N ASP A 281 -11.71 5.21 13.06
CA ASP A 281 -12.81 4.75 12.21
C ASP A 281 -13.71 3.80 13.01
N ASP A 282 -14.80 4.33 13.58
CA ASP A 282 -15.83 3.58 14.34
C ASP A 282 -16.97 3.08 13.43
N ASP A 283 -16.95 3.44 12.13
CA ASP A 283 -18.06 3.26 11.20
C ASP A 283 -17.94 2.04 10.27
N LEU A 284 -17.64 0.89 10.87
CA LEU A 284 -18.01 -0.44 10.32
C LEU A 284 -18.92 -1.26 11.25
N LYS A 285 -19.48 -0.66 12.30
CA LYS A 285 -20.63 -1.21 13.06
C LYS A 285 -21.98 -0.65 12.62
N SER A 286 -22.03 0.56 12.07
CA SER A 286 -23.26 1.16 11.56
C SER A 286 -23.32 1.05 10.03
N ILE A 287 -24.33 0.35 9.51
CA ILE A 287 -24.60 0.29 8.06
C ILE A 287 -25.03 1.65 7.49
N ASN A 288 -25.32 2.64 8.36
CA ASN A 288 -25.96 3.91 8.02
C ASN A 288 -25.13 5.19 8.28
N ARG A 289 -23.89 5.11 8.78
CA ARG A 289 -23.00 6.29 8.96
C ARG A 289 -21.62 6.14 8.32
N ARG A 290 -21.56 5.53 7.14
CA ARG A 290 -20.52 5.92 6.17
C ARG A 290 -20.49 7.46 6.10
N LEU A 291 -19.33 8.07 6.39
CA LEU A 291 -19.03 9.50 6.23
C LEU A 291 -19.81 10.03 5.02
N ASP A 292 -20.81 10.89 5.29
CA ASP A 292 -22.04 10.97 4.50
C ASP A 292 -21.76 11.00 3.00
N ASP A 293 -22.37 10.05 2.31
CA ASP A 293 -22.19 9.82 0.89
C ASP A 293 -22.55 11.06 0.05
N LYS A 294 -23.46 11.93 0.52
CA LYS A 294 -23.71 13.24 -0.09
C LYS A 294 -22.54 14.20 0.15
N THR A 295 -22.05 14.35 1.37
CA THR A 295 -20.93 15.24 1.71
C THR A 295 -19.62 14.80 1.03
N LYS A 296 -19.31 13.49 0.97
CA LYS A 296 -18.22 12.96 0.11
C LYS A 296 -18.40 13.40 -1.34
N LYS A 297 -19.62 13.26 -1.88
CA LYS A 297 -19.95 13.68 -3.26
C LYS A 297 -19.91 15.20 -3.44
N TRP A 298 -20.19 16.01 -2.43
CA TRP A 298 -20.05 17.47 -2.49
C TRP A 298 -18.58 17.88 -2.51
N ILE A 299 -17.76 17.37 -1.60
CA ILE A 299 -16.32 17.68 -1.55
C ILE A 299 -15.61 17.22 -2.84
N LYS A 300 -15.90 16.01 -3.34
CA LYS A 300 -15.41 15.55 -4.66
C LYS A 300 -15.91 16.42 -5.84
N LYS A 301 -16.99 17.19 -5.67
CA LYS A 301 -17.59 18.10 -6.68
C LYS A 301 -17.29 19.58 -6.44
N LEU A 302 -16.53 19.97 -5.42
CA LEU A 302 -16.04 21.34 -5.26
C LEU A 302 -15.09 21.68 -6.40
N GLU A 303 -15.25 22.88 -6.96
CA GLU A 303 -14.37 23.43 -7.99
C GLU A 303 -13.03 23.88 -7.38
N LYS A 304 -12.00 24.07 -8.23
CA LYS A 304 -10.62 24.32 -7.75
C LYS A 304 -10.54 25.64 -6.96
N ASP A 305 -11.18 26.68 -7.47
CA ASP A 305 -11.24 28.00 -6.85
C ASP A 305 -12.02 27.98 -5.51
N GLN A 306 -13.08 27.18 -5.42
CA GLN A 306 -13.84 26.98 -4.18
C GLN A 306 -12.99 26.31 -3.09
N LEU A 307 -12.17 25.33 -3.49
CA LEU A 307 -11.23 24.64 -2.60
C LEU A 307 -10.12 25.61 -2.13
N GLU A 308 -9.46 26.31 -3.06
CA GLU A 308 -8.45 27.33 -2.74
C GLU A 308 -9.02 28.41 -1.80
N TYR A 309 -10.28 28.81 -2.02
CA TYR A 309 -10.93 29.85 -1.22
C TYR A 309 -11.21 29.42 0.23
N LEU A 310 -11.66 28.19 0.45
CA LEU A 310 -11.86 27.67 1.80
C LEU A 310 -10.51 27.41 2.53
N LEU A 311 -9.45 27.01 1.80
CA LEU A 311 -8.10 26.87 2.36
C LEU A 311 -7.52 28.21 2.85
N ILE A 312 -7.85 29.33 2.20
CA ILE A 312 -7.47 30.69 2.68
C ILE A 312 -8.01 30.95 4.09
N HIS A 313 -9.24 30.52 4.37
CA HIS A 313 -9.89 30.67 5.69
C HIS A 313 -9.37 29.68 6.75
N LYS A 314 -8.35 28.88 6.40
CA LYS A 314 -7.74 27.81 7.22
C LYS A 314 -8.71 26.69 7.57
N PHE A 315 -9.70 26.44 6.71
CA PHE A 315 -10.39 25.15 6.75
C PHE A 315 -9.40 24.07 6.34
N ASP A 316 -9.17 23.15 7.25
CA ASP A 316 -8.63 21.84 6.90
C ASP A 316 -9.77 21.16 6.14
N LEU A 317 -9.76 21.24 4.81
CA LEU A 317 -10.92 20.93 3.97
C LEU A 317 -11.18 19.45 3.80
N PHE A 318 -10.92 18.72 4.89
CA PHE A 318 -10.21 17.47 4.85
C PHE A 318 -8.87 17.66 4.11
N ASP A 319 -7.81 17.14 4.69
CA ASP A 319 -6.73 16.53 3.94
C ASP A 319 -6.99 15.01 3.87
N PRO A 320 -8.06 14.53 3.19
CA PRO A 320 -8.40 13.13 3.23
C PRO A 320 -7.50 12.46 2.21
N PHE A 321 -6.57 11.67 2.72
CA PHE A 321 -5.84 10.73 1.91
C PHE A 321 -6.83 9.61 1.54
N ILE A 322 -7.63 9.86 0.49
CA ILE A 322 -8.73 9.00 0.07
C ILE A 322 -8.13 7.80 -0.64
N LEU A 323 -8.22 6.65 0.00
CA LEU A 323 -8.15 5.37 -0.70
C LEU A 323 -9.32 5.31 -1.68
N ASP A 324 -9.03 5.44 -2.98
CA ASP A 324 -10.04 5.48 -4.05
C ASP A 324 -10.62 4.07 -4.35
N LYS A 325 -10.19 3.05 -3.59
CA LYS A 325 -10.71 1.68 -3.54
C LYS A 325 -10.66 1.15 -2.11
N GLU A 326 -11.60 0.24 -1.78
CA GLU A 326 -11.48 -0.64 -0.61
C GLU A 326 -10.40 -1.70 -0.89
N SER A 327 -9.15 -1.30 -0.71
CA SER A 327 -8.03 -2.21 -0.51
C SER A 327 -7.29 -1.81 0.75
N GLY A 328 -6.83 -2.81 1.50
CA GLY A 328 -5.76 -2.59 2.44
C GLY A 328 -4.58 -2.00 1.70
N ASN A 329 -4.10 -0.89 2.25
CA ASN A 329 -3.10 -0.02 1.65
C ASN A 329 -2.07 0.38 2.73
N CYS A 330 -0.99 -0.38 2.77
CA CYS A 330 0.35 0.11 3.08
C CYS A 330 0.88 1.10 2.01
N GLU A 331 0.12 1.40 0.95
CA GLU A 331 0.42 2.48 0.01
C GLU A 331 0.13 3.83 0.69
N SER A 332 1.05 4.80 0.58
CA SER A 332 0.83 6.19 0.98
C SER A 332 -0.41 6.73 0.27
N ALA A 333 -1.52 6.81 1.01
CA ALA A 333 -2.74 7.36 0.47
C ALA A 333 -2.49 8.82 0.03
N ILE A 334 -3.10 9.29 -1.06
CA ILE A 334 -2.83 10.62 -1.62
C ILE A 334 -4.04 11.54 -1.54
N ASN A 335 -3.82 12.80 -1.20
CA ASN A 335 -4.90 13.80 -1.15
C ASN A 335 -5.32 14.25 -2.56
N ARG A 336 -6.37 15.07 -2.67
CA ARG A 336 -6.85 15.63 -3.94
C ARG A 336 -5.81 16.51 -4.67
N LEU A 337 -4.76 16.94 -3.96
CA LEU A 337 -3.64 17.74 -4.46
C LEU A 337 -2.39 16.89 -4.79
N ARG A 338 -2.47 15.55 -4.69
CA ARG A 338 -1.37 14.58 -4.88
C ARG A 338 -0.19 14.73 -3.91
N LYS A 339 -0.44 15.17 -2.68
CA LYS A 339 0.51 15.01 -1.56
C LYS A 339 0.31 13.66 -0.90
N GLU A 340 1.35 13.16 -0.25
CA GLU A 340 1.35 11.97 0.63
C GLU A 340 1.04 12.39 2.09
N PRO A 341 0.71 11.44 3.00
CA PRO A 341 0.34 11.76 4.37
C PRO A 341 1.57 11.98 5.24
N GLU A 342 1.62 13.13 5.91
CA GLU A 342 2.58 13.39 6.99
C GLU A 342 2.09 12.79 8.32
N LEU A 343 2.99 12.57 9.28
CA LEU A 343 2.62 12.05 10.60
C LEU A 343 1.63 13.01 11.31
N GLY A 344 0.51 12.47 11.80
CA GLY A 344 -0.57 13.26 12.41
C GLY A 344 -1.59 13.83 11.41
N ASN A 345 -1.52 13.46 10.13
CA ASN A 345 -2.55 13.77 9.14
C ASN A 345 -3.81 12.89 9.29
N MET A 346 -4.95 13.36 8.76
CA MET A 346 -6.25 12.69 8.87
C MET A 346 -6.50 11.60 7.81
N THR A 347 -5.97 10.41 8.04
CA THR A 347 -6.18 9.21 7.19
C THR A 347 -7.45 8.43 7.57
N ASN A 348 -7.89 7.49 6.71
CA ASN A 348 -8.96 6.53 6.99
C ASN A 348 -8.47 5.16 7.50
N ASN A 349 -7.16 5.04 7.75
CA ASN A 349 -6.46 3.86 8.25
C ASN A 349 -5.43 4.31 9.29
N ILE A 350 -5.21 3.48 10.32
CA ILE A 350 -4.09 3.58 11.25
C ILE A 350 -2.79 3.33 10.48
N SER A 351 -1.75 4.12 10.77
CA SER A 351 -0.46 4.04 10.08
C SER A 351 0.22 2.70 10.29
N LEU A 352 0.98 2.25 9.27
CA LEU A 352 1.76 1.02 9.35
C LEU A 352 2.76 1.05 10.53
N ASP A 353 3.31 2.23 10.83
CA ASP A 353 4.25 2.45 11.93
C ASP A 353 3.57 2.28 13.30
N TYR A 354 2.36 2.82 13.51
CA TYR A 354 1.58 2.56 14.72
C TYR A 354 1.25 1.07 14.85
N LEU A 355 0.83 0.41 13.77
CA LEU A 355 0.50 -1.01 13.79
C LEU A 355 1.70 -1.89 14.14
N ARG A 356 2.89 -1.60 13.57
CA ARG A 356 4.16 -2.26 13.95
C ARG A 356 4.49 -2.04 15.42
N SER A 357 4.28 -0.83 15.91
CA SER A 357 4.55 -0.44 17.31
C SER A 357 3.62 -1.13 18.30
N LEU A 358 2.35 -1.25 17.94
CA LEU A 358 1.34 -1.96 18.71
C LEU A 358 1.60 -3.48 18.73
N VAL A 359 1.92 -4.07 17.57
CA VAL A 359 2.27 -5.49 17.47
C VAL A 359 3.56 -5.79 18.25
N LYS A 360 4.56 -4.89 18.17
CA LYS A 360 5.76 -4.94 19.02
C LYS A 360 5.39 -5.00 20.50
N ASP A 361 4.59 -4.05 20.96
CA ASP A 361 4.24 -3.91 22.36
C ASP A 361 3.46 -5.13 22.90
N ILE A 362 2.46 -5.61 22.16
CA ILE A 362 1.68 -6.81 22.51
C ILE A 362 2.57 -8.06 22.59
N ILE A 363 3.47 -8.26 21.62
CA ILE A 363 4.37 -9.42 21.60
C ILE A 363 5.40 -9.34 22.74
N VAL A 364 5.86 -8.13 23.09
CA VAL A 364 6.77 -7.90 24.22
C VAL A 364 6.08 -8.14 25.57
N ASP A 365 4.84 -7.65 25.77
CA ASP A 365 4.04 -7.91 26.97
C ASP A 365 3.85 -9.42 27.20
N LEU A 366 3.38 -10.12 26.16
CA LEU A 366 3.20 -11.58 26.18
C LEU A 366 4.50 -12.33 26.45
N HIS A 367 5.63 -11.93 25.83
CA HIS A 367 6.92 -12.55 26.11
C HIS A 367 7.46 -12.27 27.53
N ASN A 368 7.01 -11.18 28.17
CA ASN A 368 7.39 -10.90 29.56
C ASN A 368 6.57 -11.73 30.55
N LYS A 369 5.32 -12.03 30.21
CA LYS A 369 4.42 -12.88 31.00
C LYS A 369 4.70 -14.37 30.83
N ASP A 370 5.00 -14.81 29.62
CA ASP A 370 5.46 -16.17 29.31
C ASP A 370 6.74 -16.12 28.46
N LYS A 371 7.81 -16.78 28.93
CA LYS A 371 9.07 -16.86 28.21
C LYS A 371 9.03 -17.85 27.05
N GLU A 372 8.16 -18.86 27.10
CA GLU A 372 7.97 -19.85 26.03
C GLU A 372 7.17 -19.30 24.85
N PHE A 373 6.36 -18.24 25.05
CA PHE A 373 5.59 -17.55 24.02
C PHE A 373 6.38 -17.25 22.73
N LEU A 374 7.64 -16.80 22.84
CA LEU A 374 8.47 -16.53 21.66
C LEU A 374 8.80 -17.80 20.87
N LYS A 375 8.94 -18.95 21.54
CA LYS A 375 9.13 -20.24 20.86
C LYS A 375 7.85 -20.64 20.12
N GLU A 376 6.66 -20.35 20.66
CA GLU A 376 5.39 -20.56 19.94
C GLU A 376 5.21 -19.61 18.74
N VAL A 377 5.50 -18.31 18.89
CA VAL A 377 5.49 -17.35 17.77
C VAL A 377 6.48 -17.76 16.66
N PHE A 378 7.65 -18.30 17.05
CA PHE A 378 8.62 -18.88 16.13
C PHE A 378 8.07 -20.14 15.44
N LYS A 379 7.54 -21.11 16.20
CA LYS A 379 6.89 -22.33 15.67
C LYS A 379 5.76 -21.99 14.69
N PHE A 380 4.86 -21.06 15.02
CA PHE A 380 3.79 -20.62 14.12
C PHE A 380 4.35 -20.00 12.83
N THR A 381 5.42 -19.20 12.93
CA THR A 381 6.05 -18.60 11.75
C THR A 381 6.72 -19.66 10.86
N ARG A 382 7.49 -20.60 11.43
CA ARG A 382 8.14 -21.69 10.67
C ARG A 382 7.14 -22.65 10.03
N ARG A 383 6.02 -22.95 10.71
CA ARG A 383 4.93 -23.80 10.19
C ARG A 383 4.03 -23.11 9.15
N GLY A 384 4.37 -21.90 8.70
CA GLY A 384 3.55 -21.11 7.77
C GLY A 384 2.25 -20.55 8.37
N ARG A 385 1.97 -20.83 9.65
CA ARG A 385 0.78 -20.43 10.41
C ARG A 385 0.90 -19.01 10.97
N LYS A 386 1.44 -18.05 10.20
CA LYS A 386 1.59 -16.65 10.63
C LYS A 386 0.24 -16.01 11.05
N GLN A 387 -0.88 -16.55 10.58
CA GLN A 387 -2.23 -16.15 11.01
C GLN A 387 -2.51 -16.42 12.52
N GLU A 388 -1.83 -17.37 13.17
CA GLU A 388 -2.00 -17.55 14.62
C GLU A 388 -1.42 -16.37 15.41
N VAL A 389 -0.32 -15.77 14.92
CA VAL A 389 0.27 -14.56 15.54
C VAL A 389 -0.70 -13.39 15.48
N ILE A 390 -1.43 -13.20 14.37
CA ILE A 390 -2.43 -12.11 14.30
C ILE A 390 -3.70 -12.42 15.11
N LYS A 391 -4.10 -13.69 15.29
CA LYS A 391 -5.18 -14.06 16.22
C LYS A 391 -4.84 -13.67 17.66
N ILE A 392 -3.61 -13.97 18.10
CA ILE A 392 -3.10 -13.58 19.44
C ILE A 392 -3.19 -12.07 19.64
N VAL A 393 -2.76 -11.29 18.64
CA VAL A 393 -2.90 -9.81 18.65
C VAL A 393 -4.37 -9.39 18.74
N LYS A 394 -5.26 -9.97 17.93
CA LYS A 394 -6.70 -9.64 17.95
C LYS A 394 -7.35 -9.97 19.30
N ASP A 395 -7.07 -11.14 19.86
CA ASP A 395 -7.58 -11.54 21.18
C ASP A 395 -7.09 -10.61 22.31
N ARG A 396 -5.83 -10.17 22.26
CA ARG A 396 -5.30 -9.17 23.22
C ARG A 396 -6.01 -7.82 23.11
N LEU A 397 -6.38 -7.40 21.90
CA LEU A 397 -7.16 -6.18 21.66
C LEU A 397 -8.63 -6.33 22.12
N ARG A 398 -9.23 -7.52 21.96
CA ARG A 398 -10.56 -7.83 22.52
C ARG A 398 -10.55 -7.79 24.04
N HIS A 399 -9.52 -8.34 24.69
CA HIS A 399 -9.31 -8.18 26.14
C HIS A 399 -9.21 -6.70 26.55
N SER A 400 -8.47 -5.89 25.78
CA SER A 400 -8.39 -4.44 26.02
C SER A 400 -9.76 -3.73 25.94
N LEU A 401 -10.69 -4.18 25.08
CA LEU A 401 -12.05 -3.64 25.00
C LEU A 401 -12.92 -4.07 26.20
N LYS A 402 -12.67 -5.28 26.74
CA LYS A 402 -13.32 -5.79 27.95
C LYS A 402 -12.94 -4.94 29.17
N LEU A 403 -11.66 -4.65 29.36
CA LEU A 403 -11.17 -3.77 30.44
C LEU A 403 -11.76 -2.36 30.38
N MET A 404 -11.92 -1.81 29.16
CA MET A 404 -12.58 -0.51 28.96
C MET A 404 -14.09 -0.51 29.25
N LYS A 405 -14.71 -1.65 29.59
CA LYS A 405 -16.17 -1.83 29.69
C LYS A 405 -16.92 -1.38 28.42
N LYS A 406 -16.26 -1.53 27.26
CA LYS A 406 -16.81 -1.18 25.93
C LYS A 406 -17.37 -2.39 25.16
N LEU A 407 -17.41 -3.56 25.80
CA LEU A 407 -17.79 -4.81 25.13
C LEU A 407 -19.31 -4.98 24.92
N ASP A 408 -20.15 -4.22 25.63
CA ASP A 408 -21.63 -4.31 25.61
C ASP A 408 -22.29 -3.94 24.25
N MET A 409 -21.51 -3.73 23.19
CA MET A 409 -21.97 -3.46 21.83
C MET A 409 -21.45 -4.46 20.78
N VAL A 410 -20.70 -5.51 21.15
CA VAL A 410 -20.24 -6.55 20.21
C VAL A 410 -20.41 -7.94 20.79
N ASP A 411 -21.56 -8.52 20.45
CA ASP A 411 -21.87 -9.95 20.40
C ASP A 411 -21.46 -10.82 21.63
N SER A 412 -22.48 -11.28 22.34
CA SER A 412 -22.39 -12.25 23.45
C SER A 412 -21.80 -13.63 23.06
N SER A 413 -21.44 -13.85 21.79
CA SER A 413 -20.80 -15.08 21.29
C SER A 413 -19.30 -15.22 21.61
N LEU A 414 -18.61 -14.13 21.99
CA LEU A 414 -17.14 -14.08 22.16
C LEU A 414 -16.63 -14.63 23.52
N GLN A 415 -17.15 -15.77 24.00
CA GLN A 415 -16.74 -16.38 25.27
C GLN A 415 -15.39 -17.12 25.25
N SER A 416 -14.74 -17.26 24.08
CA SER A 416 -13.45 -17.98 23.94
C SER A 416 -12.49 -17.30 22.97
N PHE A 417 -11.19 -17.32 23.27
CA PHE A 417 -10.14 -16.79 22.40
C PHE A 417 -10.07 -17.52 21.04
N GLU A 418 -9.79 -16.80 19.95
CA GLU A 418 -9.59 -17.41 18.62
C GLU A 418 -8.26 -18.18 18.54
N SER A 419 -7.21 -17.62 19.15
CA SER A 419 -5.89 -18.23 19.27
C SER A 419 -5.96 -19.56 20.02
N ARG A 420 -5.26 -20.58 19.51
CA ARG A 420 -5.04 -21.82 20.26
C ARG A 420 -4.21 -21.56 21.53
N TYR A 421 -3.11 -20.82 21.38
CA TYR A 421 -2.19 -20.50 22.48
C TYR A 421 -2.91 -19.81 23.65
N LEU A 422 -3.81 -18.85 23.40
CA LEU A 422 -4.54 -18.15 24.46
C LEU A 422 -5.71 -18.96 25.04
N ARG A 423 -6.26 -19.94 24.31
CA ARG A 423 -7.20 -20.91 24.90
C ARG A 423 -6.51 -21.88 25.86
N GLU A 424 -5.26 -22.23 25.59
CA GLU A 424 -4.44 -23.09 26.44
C GLU A 424 -3.78 -22.30 27.60
N ASN A 425 -3.62 -20.98 27.46
CA ASN A 425 -3.00 -20.08 28.44
C ASN A 425 -3.90 -18.87 28.74
N SER A 426 -5.16 -19.10 29.12
CA SER A 426 -6.16 -18.05 29.35
C SER A 426 -5.77 -17.03 30.42
N ASP A 427 -5.04 -17.51 31.42
CA ASP A 427 -4.78 -16.82 32.67
C ASP A 427 -3.62 -15.81 32.55
N ILE A 428 -3.00 -15.72 31.36
CA ILE A 428 -1.98 -14.73 31.00
C ILE A 428 -2.53 -13.30 30.89
N PHE A 429 -3.86 -13.16 30.85
CA PHE A 429 -4.56 -11.88 30.79
C PHE A 429 -5.15 -11.49 32.14
N THR A 430 -4.77 -10.31 32.63
CA THR A 430 -5.17 -9.79 33.95
C THR A 430 -6.02 -8.53 33.84
N GLU A 431 -6.63 -8.10 34.95
CA GLU A 431 -7.34 -6.80 35.02
C GLU A 431 -6.37 -5.61 34.98
N ASN A 432 -5.09 -5.82 35.31
CA ASN A 432 -4.02 -4.82 35.32
C ASN A 432 -3.29 -4.70 33.97
N ASP A 433 -3.78 -5.40 32.95
CA ASP A 433 -3.24 -5.39 31.60
C ASP A 433 -3.46 -4.04 30.90
N ARG A 434 -2.51 -3.64 30.05
CA ARG A 434 -2.58 -2.37 29.31
C ARG A 434 -3.88 -2.22 28.51
N ILE A 435 -4.43 -1.00 28.53
CA ILE A 435 -5.59 -0.58 27.75
C ILE A 435 -5.12 0.16 26.48
N TYR A 436 -5.25 -0.49 25.33
CA TYR A 436 -5.07 0.13 24.02
C TYR A 436 -6.32 0.93 23.64
N ILE A 437 -6.27 2.25 23.77
CA ILE A 437 -7.39 3.17 23.45
C ILE A 437 -7.93 2.92 22.03
N LEU A 438 -7.05 2.60 21.08
CA LEU A 438 -7.36 2.30 19.67
C LEU A 438 -7.63 0.81 19.40
N ALA A 439 -7.94 -0.02 20.40
CA ALA A 439 -8.13 -1.47 20.18
C ALA A 439 -9.19 -1.81 19.12
N GLN A 440 -10.33 -1.12 19.14
CA GLN A 440 -11.42 -1.35 18.18
C GLN A 440 -11.05 -0.97 16.71
N PRO A 441 -10.60 0.26 16.39
CA PRO A 441 -10.28 0.59 14.99
C PRO A 441 -9.11 -0.23 14.44
N VAL A 442 -8.17 -0.67 15.29
CA VAL A 442 -7.13 -1.65 14.91
C VAL A 442 -7.75 -3.00 14.55
N LEU A 443 -8.59 -3.57 15.42
CA LEU A 443 -9.28 -4.84 15.17
C LEU A 443 -10.00 -4.82 13.82
N GLU A 444 -10.81 -3.79 13.57
CA GLU A 444 -11.56 -3.63 12.34
C GLU A 444 -10.64 -3.49 11.11
N GLN A 445 -9.49 -2.83 11.24
CA GLN A 445 -8.50 -2.73 10.16
C GLN A 445 -7.81 -4.08 9.88
N LEU A 446 -7.39 -4.81 10.92
CA LEU A 446 -6.77 -6.14 10.83
C LEU A 446 -7.75 -7.26 10.39
N GLU A 447 -9.05 -7.05 10.53
CA GLU A 447 -10.10 -8.00 10.12
C GLU A 447 -10.65 -7.71 8.73
N ARG A 448 -10.86 -6.43 8.37
CA ARG A 448 -11.68 -6.04 7.20
C ARG A 448 -10.97 -5.15 6.20
N ARG A 449 -9.86 -4.49 6.58
CA ARG A 449 -9.19 -3.45 5.77
C ARG A 449 -7.69 -3.70 5.55
N MET A 450 -7.17 -4.91 5.75
CA MET A 450 -5.78 -5.28 5.42
C MET A 450 -5.71 -6.65 4.74
N LYS A 451 -4.88 -6.75 3.70
CA LYS A 451 -4.54 -8.01 3.04
C LYS A 451 -3.56 -8.80 3.91
N TYR A 452 -3.55 -10.13 3.76
CA TYR A 452 -2.63 -10.98 4.51
C TYR A 452 -1.14 -10.64 4.25
N SER A 453 -0.78 -10.23 3.03
CA SER A 453 0.58 -9.77 2.68
C SER A 453 1.00 -8.48 3.39
N GLU A 454 0.05 -7.66 3.83
CA GLU A 454 0.31 -6.42 4.57
C GLU A 454 0.44 -6.69 6.07
N ILE A 455 -0.39 -7.59 6.60
CA ILE A 455 -0.30 -8.08 7.98
C ILE A 455 1.08 -8.72 8.23
N GLN A 456 1.65 -9.41 7.24
CA GLN A 456 3.01 -9.96 7.30
C GLN A 456 4.13 -8.92 7.36
N GLN A 457 3.85 -7.62 7.15
CA GLN A 457 4.83 -6.54 7.27
C GLN A 457 4.88 -5.89 8.67
N LEU A 458 4.06 -6.40 9.60
CA LEU A 458 3.96 -5.88 10.98
C LEU A 458 5.05 -6.44 11.92
N TRP A 459 5.71 -7.53 11.55
CA TRP A 459 6.88 -8.10 12.22
C TRP A 459 7.75 -8.82 11.18
N ASN A 460 9.04 -9.01 11.47
CA ASN A 460 9.96 -9.75 10.59
C ASN A 460 10.88 -10.66 11.41
N TRP A 461 11.60 -11.58 10.74
CA TRP A 461 12.60 -12.45 11.37
C TRP A 461 13.96 -12.32 10.67
N GLU A 462 15.01 -12.23 11.48
CA GLU A 462 16.40 -12.40 11.03
C GLU A 462 16.93 -13.73 11.60
N LEU A 463 17.51 -14.57 10.72
CA LEU A 463 17.95 -15.92 11.04
C LEU A 463 19.41 -16.08 10.63
N ASN A 464 20.30 -16.14 11.61
CA ASN A 464 21.74 -16.26 11.44
C ASN A 464 22.24 -17.58 12.04
N SER A 465 23.51 -17.93 11.79
CA SER A 465 24.12 -19.23 12.14
C SER A 465 24.01 -19.66 13.61
N ASP A 466 23.76 -18.70 14.50
CA ASP A 466 23.81 -18.85 15.95
C ASP A 466 22.60 -18.19 16.65
N ASN A 467 21.68 -17.56 15.89
CA ASN A 467 20.58 -16.75 16.46
C ASN A 467 19.33 -16.72 15.58
N ALA A 468 18.16 -16.85 16.22
CA ALA A 468 16.87 -16.44 15.65
C ALA A 468 16.37 -15.16 16.37
N LEU A 469 16.19 -14.08 15.60
CA LEU A 469 15.80 -12.76 16.09
C LEU A 469 14.45 -12.36 15.51
N LEU A 470 13.45 -12.14 16.37
CA LEU A 470 12.20 -11.51 15.98
C LEU A 470 12.39 -9.98 15.99
N ILE A 471 12.20 -9.36 14.82
CA ILE A 471 12.31 -7.92 14.59
C ILE A 471 10.90 -7.32 14.65
N LEU A 472 10.73 -6.33 15.51
CA LEU A 472 9.46 -5.65 15.79
C LEU A 472 9.66 -4.13 15.78
N GLY A 473 8.66 -3.36 15.36
CA GLY A 473 8.80 -1.91 15.18
C GLY A 473 9.47 -1.53 13.85
N THR A 474 10.12 -0.37 13.83
CA THR A 474 10.70 0.27 12.64
C THR A 474 12.13 0.69 12.93
N LYS A 475 13.06 0.35 12.03
CA LYS A 475 14.46 0.76 12.12
C LYS A 475 14.58 2.26 11.84
N LEU A 476 15.18 3.00 12.78
CA LEU A 476 15.43 4.43 12.63
C LEU A 476 16.82 4.64 12.00
N GLU A 477 16.84 5.21 10.80
CA GLU A 477 18.06 5.56 10.05
C GLU A 477 17.92 6.97 9.45
N GLY A 478 19.01 7.73 9.37
CA GLY A 478 19.01 9.10 8.84
C GLY A 478 18.17 10.05 9.70
N ASP A 479 17.32 10.85 9.07
CA ASP A 479 16.44 11.85 9.71
C ASP A 479 15.15 11.24 10.32
N ALA A 480 15.11 9.92 10.55
CA ALA A 480 13.92 9.23 11.05
C ALA A 480 13.68 9.49 12.55
N GLU A 481 12.63 10.25 12.87
CA GLU A 481 12.27 10.57 14.27
C GLU A 481 11.68 9.37 15.04
N LEU A 482 12.07 9.27 16.32
CA LEU A 482 11.50 8.33 17.27
C LEU A 482 10.09 8.78 17.69
N ILE A 483 9.06 8.08 17.22
CA ILE A 483 7.66 8.38 17.54
C ILE A 483 7.26 7.63 18.82
N GLU A 484 6.79 8.36 19.83
CA GLU A 484 6.15 7.79 21.02
C GLU A 484 4.62 7.83 20.85
N TYR A 485 3.97 6.70 21.11
CA TYR A 485 2.52 6.58 21.09
C TYR A 485 1.99 6.62 22.52
N HIS A 486 1.05 7.51 22.77
CA HIS A 486 0.56 7.78 24.11
C HIS A 486 -0.41 6.72 24.62
N ASP A 487 -0.25 6.43 25.90
CA ASP A 487 -1.14 5.63 26.72
C ASP A 487 -1.81 6.53 27.78
N THR A 488 -2.82 5.98 28.43
CA THR A 488 -3.34 6.45 29.72
C THR A 488 -2.33 6.37 30.88
N ASP A 489 -1.36 5.45 30.81
CA ASP A 489 -0.32 5.23 31.82
C ASP A 489 1.07 5.68 31.30
N GLU A 490 1.69 6.66 31.97
CA GLU A 490 3.00 7.19 31.55
C GLU A 490 4.16 6.23 31.76
N SER A 491 4.04 5.31 32.71
CA SER A 491 5.07 4.29 32.96
C SER A 491 5.15 3.26 31.83
N ARG A 492 4.16 3.25 30.92
CA ARG A 492 3.95 2.22 29.89
C ARG A 492 3.88 2.79 28.46
N LYS A 493 4.63 3.84 28.14
CA LYS A 493 4.76 4.31 26.74
C LYS A 493 5.26 3.20 25.80
N PHE A 494 4.80 3.21 24.54
CA PHE A 494 5.39 2.40 23.47
C PHE A 494 5.74 3.27 22.26
N ASN A 495 6.89 3.02 21.66
CA ASN A 495 7.48 3.83 20.60
C ASN A 495 7.53 3.06 19.26
N ASN A 496 8.01 3.69 18.19
CA ASN A 496 8.22 3.03 16.89
C ASN A 496 9.56 2.31 16.72
N GLU A 497 10.51 2.51 17.63
CA GLU A 497 11.87 1.96 17.58
C GLU A 497 11.94 0.44 17.30
N GLU A 498 12.95 0.00 16.56
CA GLU A 498 13.17 -1.43 16.35
C GLU A 498 13.55 -2.14 17.65
N ARG A 499 12.83 -3.22 17.98
CA ARG A 499 13.18 -4.13 19.08
C ARG A 499 13.43 -5.53 18.53
N ARG A 500 14.59 -6.08 18.87
CA ARG A 500 15.04 -7.43 18.51
C ARG A 500 14.87 -8.35 19.71
N LEU A 501 14.03 -9.37 19.59
CA LEU A 501 13.86 -10.40 20.62
C LEU A 501 14.56 -11.69 20.18
N LYS A 502 15.59 -12.11 20.93
CA LYS A 502 16.27 -13.39 20.71
C LYS A 502 15.41 -14.53 21.27
N VAL A 503 15.12 -15.53 20.44
CA VAL A 503 14.55 -16.79 20.91
C VAL A 503 15.68 -17.58 21.59
N GLN A 504 15.48 -17.98 22.85
CA GLN A 504 16.38 -18.92 23.51
C GLN A 504 16.14 -20.33 22.97
N LEU A 505 17.21 -20.96 22.50
CA LEU A 505 17.27 -22.28 21.90
C LEU A 505 18.52 -22.96 22.48
N GLU A 506 18.43 -24.21 22.93
CA GLU A 506 19.45 -24.86 23.78
C GLU A 506 20.67 -25.36 22.98
N GLU A 507 21.85 -24.78 23.22
CA GLU A 507 23.09 -25.04 22.48
C GLU A 507 23.69 -26.46 22.67
N PRO A 508 24.13 -27.13 21.58
CA PRO A 508 25.17 -28.15 21.63
C PRO A 508 26.56 -27.62 21.23
N SER A 509 27.55 -28.01 22.03
CA SER A 509 28.94 -27.56 22.06
C SER A 509 29.81 -27.82 20.81
N GLN A 510 30.62 -26.81 20.46
CA GLN A 510 32.07 -26.89 20.16
C GLN A 510 32.65 -28.01 19.25
N ASN A 511 31.92 -28.58 18.28
CA ASN A 511 32.53 -29.51 17.29
C ASN A 511 32.05 -29.29 15.84
N ARG A 512 32.15 -28.05 15.34
CA ARG A 512 31.93 -27.72 13.92
C ARG A 512 33.18 -27.19 13.23
N LEU A 513 33.98 -28.12 12.72
CA LEU A 513 35.05 -27.85 11.75
C LEU A 513 34.45 -27.30 10.44
N TYR A 514 34.72 -26.03 10.14
CA TYR A 514 34.44 -25.47 8.82
C TYR A 514 35.52 -25.93 7.83
N GLY A 515 35.17 -26.90 6.98
CA GLY A 515 35.99 -27.39 5.86
C GLY A 515 35.30 -27.18 4.51
N SER A 516 35.94 -26.46 3.59
CA SER A 516 35.29 -25.96 2.38
C SER A 516 35.23 -26.96 1.20
N HIS A 517 34.05 -27.00 0.59
CA HIS A 517 33.75 -27.40 -0.80
C HIS A 517 33.90 -28.87 -1.29
N LYS A 518 32.71 -29.42 -1.58
CA LYS A 518 32.36 -30.27 -2.74
C LYS A 518 32.87 -31.72 -2.78
N GLN A 519 32.09 -32.62 -2.17
CA GLN A 519 31.21 -33.49 -2.98
C GLN A 519 30.01 -34.01 -2.18
N ARG A 520 28.82 -33.95 -2.80
CA ARG A 520 27.58 -34.58 -2.31
C ARG A 520 27.45 -35.95 -2.99
N SER A 521 27.33 -37.05 -2.24
CA SER A 521 26.89 -38.34 -2.80
C SER A 521 25.95 -39.16 -1.92
N ASN A 522 25.77 -38.80 -0.64
CA ASN A 522 24.63 -39.27 0.18
C ASN A 522 23.78 -38.14 0.79
N TYR A 523 24.09 -36.87 0.49
CA TYR A 523 23.20 -35.75 0.82
C TYR A 523 22.00 -35.78 -0.13
N ARG A 524 20.88 -36.37 0.33
CA ARG A 524 19.57 -36.23 -0.30
C ARG A 524 18.97 -34.90 0.13
N GLN A 525 18.93 -33.93 -0.79
CA GLN A 525 18.30 -32.62 -0.57
C GLN A 525 16.80 -32.73 -0.22
N GLU A 526 16.18 -33.86 -0.58
CA GLU A 526 14.79 -34.25 -0.28
C GLU A 526 14.55 -34.62 1.19
N LEU A 527 15.59 -35.06 1.93
CA LEU A 527 15.51 -35.34 3.37
C LEU A 527 15.90 -34.12 4.22
N ASP A 528 16.44 -33.07 3.59
CA ASP A 528 16.86 -31.81 4.22
C ASP A 528 15.65 -30.83 4.27
N ASN A 529 14.54 -31.32 4.82
CA ASN A 529 13.31 -30.57 5.08
C ASN A 529 13.24 -30.20 6.56
N GLU A 530 12.62 -29.06 6.89
CA GLU A 530 12.17 -28.81 8.26
C GLU A 530 10.93 -29.66 8.54
N TYR A 531 11.08 -30.67 9.39
CA TYR A 531 9.97 -31.47 9.87
C TYR A 531 9.93 -31.49 11.41
N PHE A 532 8.70 -31.48 11.91
CA PHE A 532 8.38 -31.63 13.33
C PHE A 532 7.99 -33.09 13.55
N VAL A 533 8.68 -33.78 14.47
CA VAL A 533 8.37 -35.18 14.82
C VAL A 533 7.36 -35.15 15.95
N GLU A 534 6.06 -35.28 15.62
CA GLU A 534 4.96 -35.15 16.59
C GLU A 534 5.11 -36.07 17.80
N ASP A 535 5.54 -37.32 17.60
CA ASP A 535 5.73 -38.32 18.67
C ASP A 535 6.87 -38.01 19.66
N LYS A 536 7.67 -36.96 19.41
CA LYS A 536 8.86 -36.61 20.21
C LYS A 536 8.97 -35.13 20.57
N GLU A 537 8.09 -34.29 20.04
CA GLU A 537 8.15 -32.82 20.08
C GLU A 537 9.45 -32.18 19.52
N ILE A 538 10.26 -32.93 18.77
CA ILE A 538 11.55 -32.48 18.22
C ILE A 538 11.36 -31.74 16.89
N TYR A 539 12.08 -30.63 16.70
CA TYR A 539 12.15 -29.86 15.45
C TYR A 539 13.55 -30.03 14.83
N GLN A 540 13.64 -30.50 13.58
CA GLN A 540 14.93 -30.72 12.92
C GLN A 540 15.15 -29.72 11.78
N PHE A 541 16.32 -29.06 11.75
CA PHE A 541 16.63 -27.93 10.87
C PHE A 541 17.56 -28.31 9.70
N LYS A 542 17.57 -27.44 8.69
CA LYS A 542 18.27 -27.65 7.41
C LYS A 542 19.78 -27.42 7.52
N ASN A 543 20.60 -28.33 7.01
CA ASN A 543 22.08 -28.34 7.17
C ASN A 543 22.85 -27.22 6.40
N THR A 544 22.21 -26.11 6.02
CA THR A 544 22.82 -25.07 5.17
C THR A 544 22.89 -23.68 5.79
N HIS A 545 22.17 -23.44 6.89
CA HIS A 545 22.31 -22.23 7.71
C HIS A 545 22.42 -22.70 9.17
N GLY A 546 23.36 -22.14 9.93
CA GLY A 546 23.59 -22.61 11.29
C GLY A 546 22.35 -22.43 12.17
N LEU A 547 21.91 -23.53 12.77
CA LEU A 547 21.52 -23.68 14.17
C LEU A 547 20.97 -25.10 14.30
N GLY A 548 21.89 -26.04 14.55
CA GLY A 548 21.52 -27.43 14.83
C GLY A 548 21.53 -27.61 16.34
N PHE A 549 20.39 -27.98 16.92
CA PHE A 549 20.25 -28.24 18.35
C PHE A 549 19.92 -29.71 18.56
N GLU A 550 20.47 -30.28 19.64
CA GLU A 550 20.31 -31.70 19.97
C GLU A 550 20.15 -31.83 21.48
N ILE A 551 18.94 -32.18 21.94
CA ILE A 551 18.68 -32.49 23.35
C ILE A 551 18.91 -34.00 23.51
N LEU A 552 20.14 -34.38 23.89
CA LEU A 552 20.47 -35.78 24.13
C LEU A 552 20.16 -36.19 25.57
N SER A 553 19.33 -37.22 25.68
CA SER A 553 19.20 -38.02 26.89
C SER A 553 20.56 -38.61 27.30
N GLN A 554 20.74 -38.73 28.62
CA GLN A 554 21.95 -39.03 29.39
C GLN A 554 22.70 -40.37 29.10
N TYR A 555 22.68 -40.91 27.88
CA TYR A 555 23.25 -42.21 27.52
C TYR A 555 23.87 -42.30 26.10
N THR A 556 25.00 -41.65 25.82
CA THR A 556 26.13 -42.18 25.00
C THR A 556 27.32 -41.22 24.91
N ASN A 557 28.53 -41.75 24.68
CA ASN A 557 29.81 -41.01 24.63
C ASN A 557 30.61 -41.40 23.33
N PRO A 558 31.48 -40.54 22.75
CA PRO A 558 31.97 -40.70 21.36
C PRO A 558 33.48 -41.01 21.20
N GLU A 559 33.91 -41.46 20.00
CA GLU A 559 35.27 -41.24 19.42
C GLU A 559 35.34 -41.67 17.92
N TRP A 560 36.23 -41.08 17.09
CA TRP A 560 36.26 -41.22 15.61
C TRP A 560 37.67 -41.34 14.97
N THR A 561 37.78 -42.03 13.82
CA THR A 561 38.91 -41.99 12.84
C THR A 561 38.41 -42.31 11.41
N ILE A 562 39.04 -41.79 10.34
CA ILE A 562 38.65 -42.08 8.94
C ILE A 562 39.31 -43.37 8.45
N LYS A 563 38.48 -44.25 7.89
CA LYS A 563 38.85 -45.61 7.47
C LYS A 563 38.03 -46.01 6.24
N LEU A 564 38.69 -46.62 5.25
CA LEU A 564 38.08 -47.64 4.39
C LEU A 564 38.70 -48.97 4.84
N ASP A 565 37.99 -49.65 5.74
CA ASP A 565 38.45 -50.80 6.53
C ASP A 565 39.88 -50.68 7.07
N ALA A 566 40.02 -49.79 8.05
CA ALA A 566 41.21 -49.59 8.88
C ALA A 566 42.51 -49.22 8.15
N LYS A 567 42.51 -49.07 6.81
CA LYS A 567 43.63 -48.46 6.09
C LYS A 567 43.38 -46.98 5.84
N ASP A 568 44.27 -46.18 6.41
CA ASP A 568 44.45 -44.79 6.03
C ASP A 568 45.11 -44.76 4.65
N ILE A 569 44.40 -44.19 3.66
CA ILE A 569 44.76 -44.22 2.24
C ILE A 569 45.28 -42.85 1.74
N SER A 570 45.84 -42.07 2.65
CA SER A 570 46.51 -40.80 2.38
C SER A 570 47.83 -41.01 1.58
N GLY A 571 47.75 -41.26 0.26
CA GLY A 571 48.89 -41.02 -0.65
C GLY A 571 49.08 -41.89 -1.92
N THR A 572 49.04 -41.23 -3.09
CA THR A 572 49.86 -41.46 -4.32
C THR A 572 49.62 -42.66 -5.30
N TYR A 573 49.96 -42.38 -6.58
CA TYR A 573 49.74 -43.01 -7.92
C TYR A 573 50.13 -44.52 -8.15
N ARG A 574 49.95 -45.21 -9.32
CA ARG A 574 49.64 -44.80 -10.72
C ARG A 574 48.85 -45.84 -11.61
N GLU A 575 49.41 -46.33 -12.74
CA GLU A 575 48.79 -47.16 -13.82
C GLU A 575 49.78 -48.27 -14.30
N VAL A 576 49.29 -49.42 -14.85
CA VAL A 576 49.82 -50.22 -16.02
C VAL A 576 49.36 -51.72 -16.07
N ASP A 577 48.94 -52.15 -17.28
CA ASP A 577 48.84 -53.47 -17.98
C ASP A 577 48.29 -54.84 -17.45
N LYS A 578 47.86 -55.64 -18.47
CA LYS A 578 47.13 -56.94 -18.51
C LYS A 578 47.73 -58.17 -17.79
N ILE A 579 46.85 -58.98 -17.16
CA ILE A 579 46.93 -60.46 -16.98
C ILE A 579 45.47 -61.00 -17.03
N LYS A 580 44.98 -61.95 -17.86
CA LYS A 580 45.37 -63.29 -18.36
C LYS A 580 44.83 -64.44 -17.48
N GLY A 581 43.64 -65.00 -17.81
CA GLY A 581 43.19 -66.29 -17.24
C GLY A 581 41.71 -66.49 -16.86
N LYS A 582 40.73 -66.26 -17.77
CA LYS A 582 39.39 -66.90 -17.72
C LYS A 582 38.78 -66.91 -19.13
N ARG A 583 38.03 -67.95 -19.50
CA ARG A 583 37.49 -68.15 -20.87
C ARG A 583 36.40 -67.10 -21.17
N LYS A 584 36.52 -66.44 -22.33
CA LYS A 584 35.58 -65.40 -22.78
C LYS A 584 34.26 -66.03 -23.23
N VAL A 585 33.19 -65.85 -22.45
CA VAL A 585 31.82 -66.13 -22.89
C VAL A 585 31.35 -64.96 -23.78
N GLY A 586 30.70 -65.27 -24.90
CA GLY A 586 30.32 -64.27 -25.90
C GLY A 586 29.41 -63.19 -25.33
N GLY A 587 29.85 -61.92 -25.39
CA GLY A 587 29.06 -60.74 -25.01
C GLY A 587 29.63 -59.90 -23.86
N GLU A 588 30.47 -60.46 -22.99
CA GLU A 588 30.94 -59.75 -21.79
C GLU A 588 32.13 -58.79 -22.04
N LYS A 589 32.18 -57.69 -21.28
CA LYS A 589 33.29 -56.71 -21.28
C LYS A 589 33.92 -56.60 -19.89
N TYR A 590 35.24 -56.48 -19.83
CA TYR A 590 36.02 -56.55 -18.58
C TYR A 590 36.80 -55.25 -18.39
N TYR A 591 36.85 -54.73 -17.16
CA TYR A 591 37.45 -53.45 -16.81
C TYR A 591 38.40 -53.64 -15.62
N GLY A 592 39.68 -53.96 -15.91
CA GLY A 592 40.62 -54.42 -14.89
C GLY A 592 40.41 -55.89 -14.52
N GLN A 593 41.02 -56.34 -13.41
CA GLN A 593 41.03 -57.76 -13.03
C GLN A 593 39.73 -58.23 -12.34
N ASN A 594 39.02 -57.31 -11.66
CA ASN A 594 37.94 -57.65 -10.73
C ASN A 594 36.57 -57.05 -11.11
N ILE A 595 36.40 -56.40 -12.27
CA ILE A 595 35.12 -55.82 -12.70
C ILE A 595 34.68 -56.39 -14.06
N VAL A 596 33.45 -56.91 -14.11
CA VAL A 596 32.83 -57.52 -15.30
C VAL A 596 31.50 -56.84 -15.60
N TYR A 597 31.30 -56.43 -16.85
CA TYR A 597 30.04 -55.90 -17.36
C TYR A 597 29.35 -56.94 -18.26
N LYS A 598 28.06 -57.21 -18.00
CA LYS A 598 27.23 -58.21 -18.70
C LYS A 598 26.10 -57.52 -19.49
N PRO A 599 26.30 -57.21 -20.79
CA PRO A 599 25.36 -56.37 -21.55
C PRO A 599 23.97 -56.97 -21.76
N SER A 600 23.84 -58.30 -21.71
CA SER A 600 22.56 -59.00 -21.83
C SER A 600 21.65 -58.86 -20.60
N ARG A 601 22.15 -58.30 -19.49
CA ARG A 601 21.40 -58.11 -18.24
C ARG A 601 21.54 -56.73 -17.61
N TYR A 602 22.34 -55.83 -18.19
CA TYR A 602 22.66 -54.51 -17.63
C TYR A 602 23.29 -54.54 -16.21
N GLU A 603 24.03 -55.62 -15.90
CA GLU A 603 24.69 -55.81 -14.60
C GLU A 603 26.18 -55.40 -14.66
N LEU A 604 26.65 -54.68 -13.63
CA LEU A 604 28.09 -54.55 -13.33
C LEU A 604 28.41 -55.42 -12.11
N VAL A 605 29.44 -56.26 -12.21
CA VAL A 605 29.79 -57.25 -11.18
C VAL A 605 31.21 -57.00 -10.69
N TYR A 606 31.37 -56.72 -9.38
CA TYR A 606 32.65 -56.65 -8.70
C TYR A 606 32.97 -58.00 -8.05
N LEU A 607 34.15 -58.54 -8.35
CA LEU A 607 34.61 -59.83 -7.85
C LEU A 607 35.62 -59.61 -6.72
N TYR A 608 35.43 -60.31 -5.61
CA TYR A 608 36.25 -60.18 -4.41
C TYR A 608 36.41 -61.53 -3.70
N GLY A 609 37.04 -61.51 -2.53
CA GLY A 609 37.44 -62.74 -1.82
C GLY A 609 38.65 -63.43 -2.47
N PRO A 610 39.23 -64.46 -1.81
CA PRO A 610 40.30 -65.25 -2.40
C PRO A 610 39.85 -65.86 -3.74
N ASN A 611 40.76 -65.90 -4.71
CA ASN A 611 40.53 -66.44 -6.06
C ASN A 611 39.40 -65.78 -6.89
N ASN A 612 38.83 -64.65 -6.44
CA ASN A 612 37.66 -64.01 -7.04
C ASN A 612 36.44 -64.97 -7.14
N GLU A 613 36.19 -65.72 -6.06
CA GLU A 613 35.06 -66.64 -5.92
C GLU A 613 33.77 -65.93 -5.45
N ASP A 614 33.90 -64.84 -4.68
CA ASP A 614 32.78 -64.01 -4.23
C ASP A 614 32.45 -62.89 -5.22
N LYS A 615 31.18 -62.49 -5.29
CA LYS A 615 30.69 -61.48 -6.24
C LYS A 615 29.66 -60.54 -5.62
N LEU A 616 29.82 -59.25 -5.93
CA LEU A 616 28.86 -58.19 -5.64
C LEU A 616 28.23 -57.75 -6.97
N ILE A 617 26.91 -57.86 -7.10
CA ILE A 617 26.16 -57.41 -8.27
C ILE A 617 25.66 -56.00 -7.97
N ILE A 618 26.06 -55.04 -8.80
CA ILE A 618 25.64 -53.64 -8.69
C ILE A 618 24.49 -53.46 -9.68
N ASP A 619 23.28 -53.61 -9.14
CA ASP A 619 22.05 -53.56 -9.92
C ASP A 619 21.67 -52.10 -10.24
N GLY A 620 21.07 -51.87 -11.42
CA GLY A 620 20.74 -50.54 -11.92
C GLY A 620 21.91 -49.70 -12.47
N PHE A 621 23.13 -50.24 -12.58
CA PHE A 621 24.32 -49.50 -13.02
C PHE A 621 24.18 -48.96 -14.46
N LYS A 622 24.01 -47.63 -14.60
CA LYS A 622 24.09 -46.92 -15.89
C LYS A 622 25.44 -46.22 -16.02
N ASN A 623 26.01 -46.27 -17.21
CA ASN A 623 27.28 -45.62 -17.53
C ASN A 623 27.20 -44.11 -17.22
N GLY A 624 27.82 -43.66 -16.13
CA GLY A 624 27.79 -42.27 -15.66
C GLY A 624 27.81 -42.10 -14.13
N ASP A 625 27.40 -43.12 -13.36
CA ASP A 625 27.43 -43.02 -11.88
C ASP A 625 28.88 -43.05 -11.33
N TYR A 626 29.10 -42.31 -10.24
CA TYR A 626 30.40 -42.09 -9.56
C TYR A 626 31.51 -41.40 -10.38
N GLY A 627 31.17 -40.69 -11.46
CA GLY A 627 32.03 -39.62 -11.97
C GLY A 627 33.18 -40.04 -12.91
N ILE A 628 33.04 -41.15 -13.64
CA ILE A 628 33.94 -41.52 -14.74
C ILE A 628 33.21 -41.35 -16.09
N ASN A 629 33.70 -40.46 -16.94
CA ASN A 629 33.14 -40.20 -18.28
C ASN A 629 34.07 -40.75 -19.38
N LEU A 630 33.64 -41.81 -20.06
CA LEU A 630 34.25 -42.30 -21.30
C LEU A 630 33.53 -41.68 -22.51
N LYS A 631 34.28 -41.14 -23.48
CA LYS A 631 33.74 -40.42 -24.65
C LYS A 631 33.90 -41.22 -25.94
N ASP A 632 32.90 -41.11 -26.83
CA ASP A 632 33.12 -40.65 -28.20
C ASP A 632 31.80 -40.09 -28.81
N LYS A 633 31.78 -39.77 -30.12
CA LYS A 633 31.28 -38.47 -30.65
C LYS A 633 29.95 -38.50 -31.46
N VAL A 634 29.29 -37.33 -31.52
CA VAL A 634 28.26 -36.81 -32.49
C VAL A 634 26.76 -36.87 -32.06
N LYS A 635 26.00 -35.86 -32.54
CA LYS A 635 24.54 -35.62 -32.48
C LYS A 635 23.73 -36.88 -32.92
N GLU A 636 22.44 -37.05 -32.58
CA GLU A 636 21.33 -36.08 -32.50
C GLU A 636 20.15 -36.62 -31.65
N ASN A 637 19.11 -35.80 -31.44
CA ASN A 637 17.80 -36.09 -30.83
C ASN A 637 17.74 -36.81 -29.47
N LYS A 638 17.16 -36.13 -28.48
CA LYS A 638 16.54 -36.77 -27.32
C LYS A 638 15.02 -36.74 -27.50
N ASP A 639 14.45 -37.91 -27.75
CA ASP A 639 13.02 -38.12 -27.64
C ASP A 639 12.51 -37.75 -26.24
N GLU A 640 11.28 -37.27 -26.22
CA GLU A 640 10.64 -36.71 -25.04
C GLU A 640 10.40 -37.80 -23.98
N LYS A 641 10.63 -37.46 -22.71
CA LYS A 641 9.85 -38.11 -21.64
C LYS A 641 8.40 -37.73 -21.91
N VAL A 642 7.56 -38.71 -22.24
CA VAL A 642 6.11 -38.52 -22.46
C VAL A 642 5.53 -37.72 -21.29
N PRO A 643 5.03 -36.50 -21.51
CA PRO A 643 4.41 -35.71 -20.45
C PRO A 643 3.15 -36.41 -19.98
N ILE A 644 2.99 -36.55 -18.65
CA ILE A 644 1.71 -36.99 -18.08
C ILE A 644 0.72 -35.84 -18.33
N THR A 645 -0.22 -36.10 -19.23
CA THR A 645 -1.30 -35.20 -19.67
C THR A 645 -0.85 -33.85 -20.24
N TYR A 646 -1.01 -33.72 -21.56
CA TYR A 646 -1.76 -32.56 -22.05
C TYR A 646 -3.01 -32.40 -21.17
N THR A 647 -3.27 -31.19 -20.65
CA THR A 647 -4.67 -30.85 -20.36
C THR A 647 -5.49 -31.11 -21.64
N PRO A 648 -6.80 -31.40 -21.56
CA PRO A 648 -7.62 -31.62 -22.76
C PRO A 648 -7.67 -30.42 -23.76
N HIS A 649 -6.92 -29.35 -23.48
CA HIS A 649 -6.94 -28.04 -24.12
C HIS A 649 -5.69 -27.73 -24.97
N ARG A 650 -4.67 -28.61 -25.00
CA ARG A 650 -3.42 -28.46 -25.78
C ARG A 650 -2.57 -27.18 -25.55
N VAL A 651 -2.91 -26.35 -24.57
CA VAL A 651 -2.15 -25.15 -24.20
C VAL A 651 -1.09 -25.49 -23.14
N ARG A 652 0.12 -24.97 -23.32
CA ARG A 652 1.22 -25.04 -22.35
C ARG A 652 1.62 -23.63 -21.89
N SER A 653 1.62 -23.41 -20.59
CA SER A 653 2.30 -22.29 -19.94
C SER A 653 3.70 -22.69 -19.48
N LYS A 654 4.68 -21.80 -19.62
CA LYS A 654 6.00 -21.89 -19.00
C LYS A 654 6.23 -20.63 -18.15
N PRO A 655 6.81 -20.73 -16.94
CA PRO A 655 7.35 -21.94 -16.29
C PRO A 655 6.36 -22.70 -15.37
N PHE A 656 5.05 -22.53 -15.56
CA PHE A 656 3.98 -23.05 -14.67
C PHE A 656 3.13 -24.13 -15.37
N GLU A 657 3.00 -25.31 -14.76
CA GLU A 657 2.23 -26.45 -15.27
C GLU A 657 0.96 -26.63 -14.44
N PHE A 658 -0.19 -26.71 -15.11
CA PHE A 658 -1.52 -26.83 -14.50
C PHE A 658 -2.05 -28.26 -14.67
N LYS A 659 -2.48 -28.89 -13.58
CA LYS A 659 -3.20 -30.18 -13.60
C LYS A 659 -4.56 -30.03 -14.27
N ILE A 660 -5.30 -28.98 -13.90
CA ILE A 660 -6.64 -28.67 -14.42
C ILE A 660 -6.66 -27.18 -14.75
N LEU A 661 -7.03 -26.83 -15.99
CA LEU A 661 -7.18 -25.44 -16.42
C LEU A 661 -8.63 -25.00 -16.17
N GLU A 662 -8.88 -24.18 -15.14
CA GLU A 662 -10.22 -23.62 -14.87
C GLU A 662 -10.58 -22.50 -15.86
N LYS A 663 -9.61 -21.66 -16.21
CA LYS A 663 -9.81 -20.50 -17.08
C LYS A 663 -8.55 -20.16 -17.85
N LEU A 664 -8.72 -19.87 -19.14
CA LEU A 664 -7.76 -19.14 -19.95
C LEU A 664 -8.49 -18.01 -20.68
N GLU A 665 -7.95 -16.80 -20.61
CA GLU A 665 -8.40 -15.64 -21.38
C GLU A 665 -7.19 -14.80 -21.79
N ILE A 666 -6.98 -14.61 -23.09
CA ILE A 666 -5.93 -13.76 -23.68
C ILE A 666 -6.63 -12.67 -24.50
N THR A 667 -6.48 -11.40 -24.12
CA THR A 667 -7.07 -10.27 -24.85
C THR A 667 -6.01 -9.49 -25.61
N LYS A 668 -6.20 -9.37 -26.93
CA LYS A 668 -5.38 -8.59 -27.86
C LYS A 668 -6.23 -7.49 -28.48
N SER A 669 -5.69 -6.27 -28.58
CA SER A 669 -6.33 -5.13 -29.24
C SER A 669 -5.25 -4.26 -29.87
N ILE A 670 -5.54 -3.66 -31.02
CA ILE A 670 -4.75 -2.51 -31.50
C ILE A 670 -4.73 -1.41 -30.42
N TYR A 671 -3.61 -0.69 -30.32
CA TYR A 671 -3.30 0.37 -29.33
C TYR A 671 -3.31 -0.03 -27.85
N ASP A 672 -3.43 -1.31 -27.51
CA ASP A 672 -3.29 -1.81 -26.13
C ASP A 672 -2.28 -2.96 -26.06
N HIS A 673 -1.86 -3.30 -24.85
CA HIS A 673 -0.98 -4.42 -24.59
C HIS A 673 -1.80 -5.71 -24.54
N THR A 674 -1.26 -6.83 -25.04
CA THR A 674 -1.86 -8.14 -24.77
C THR A 674 -1.91 -8.40 -23.27
N ARG A 675 -3.06 -8.84 -22.77
CA ARG A 675 -3.27 -9.21 -21.38
C ARG A 675 -3.75 -10.65 -21.29
N VAL A 676 -3.31 -11.35 -20.25
CA VAL A 676 -3.66 -12.76 -19.98
C VAL A 676 -4.25 -12.87 -18.58
N THR A 677 -5.29 -13.67 -18.44
CA THR A 677 -5.68 -14.29 -17.17
C THR A 677 -5.72 -15.79 -17.36
N ILE A 678 -4.89 -16.51 -16.62
CA ILE A 678 -4.90 -17.97 -16.55
C ILE A 678 -5.18 -18.41 -15.11
N LYS A 679 -5.99 -19.45 -14.94
CA LYS A 679 -6.33 -20.02 -13.64
C LYS A 679 -6.46 -21.53 -13.74
N GLY A 680 -5.97 -22.25 -12.75
CA GLY A 680 -6.12 -23.70 -12.69
C GLY A 680 -5.56 -24.32 -11.42
N ALA A 681 -5.87 -25.60 -11.21
CA ALA A 681 -5.22 -26.42 -10.20
C ALA A 681 -3.78 -26.74 -10.64
N ILE A 682 -2.83 -26.73 -9.71
CA ILE A 682 -1.42 -27.07 -9.90
C ILE A 682 -1.03 -28.27 -9.01
N ASP A 683 0.18 -28.79 -9.18
CA ASP A 683 0.70 -29.76 -8.20
C ASP A 683 1.07 -29.09 -6.87
N GLU A 684 0.82 -29.78 -5.75
CA GLU A 684 1.24 -29.34 -4.42
C GLU A 684 2.77 -29.31 -4.33
N ASP A 685 3.44 -30.33 -4.88
CA ASP A 685 4.90 -30.40 -4.98
C ASP A 685 5.49 -29.20 -5.74
N ASN A 686 4.74 -28.68 -6.73
CA ASN A 686 5.14 -27.54 -7.55
C ASN A 686 4.83 -26.18 -6.91
N ALA A 687 3.90 -26.09 -5.94
CA ALA A 687 3.42 -24.82 -5.39
C ALA A 687 4.57 -23.95 -4.84
N LYS A 688 5.46 -24.52 -4.03
CA LYS A 688 6.63 -23.83 -3.45
C LYS A 688 7.70 -23.46 -4.48
N GLU A 689 7.78 -24.17 -5.60
CA GLU A 689 8.67 -23.80 -6.70
C GLU A 689 8.07 -22.63 -7.51
N TYR A 690 6.76 -22.65 -7.70
CA TYR A 690 6.03 -21.64 -8.45
C TYR A 690 5.99 -20.31 -7.69
N GLU A 691 5.81 -20.32 -6.37
CA GLU A 691 5.99 -19.13 -5.52
C GLU A 691 7.36 -18.48 -5.77
N ARG A 692 8.47 -19.24 -5.75
CA ARG A 692 9.82 -18.68 -6.01
C ARG A 692 10.02 -18.19 -7.44
N LYS A 693 9.34 -18.80 -8.43
CA LYS A 693 9.33 -18.33 -9.82
C LYS A 693 8.50 -17.06 -10.00
N LEU A 694 7.61 -16.74 -9.06
CA LEU A 694 6.75 -15.56 -9.03
C LEU A 694 7.31 -14.45 -8.12
N ASP A 695 8.15 -14.80 -7.16
CA ASP A 695 8.86 -13.91 -6.23
C ASP A 695 10.19 -13.39 -6.82
N VAL A 696 10.10 -12.84 -8.03
CA VAL A 696 11.20 -12.16 -8.74
C VAL A 696 10.68 -10.89 -9.39
N GLU A 697 11.55 -9.92 -9.67
CA GLU A 697 11.17 -8.78 -10.50
C GLU A 697 10.83 -9.24 -11.92
N ASP A 698 9.68 -8.81 -12.45
CA ASP A 698 9.15 -9.17 -13.77
C ASP A 698 9.09 -10.68 -14.08
N PRO A 699 8.30 -11.48 -13.33
CA PRO A 699 8.21 -12.93 -13.53
C PRO A 699 7.70 -13.25 -14.94
N LYS A 700 8.44 -14.08 -15.68
CA LYS A 700 8.19 -14.33 -17.11
C LYS A 700 7.08 -15.36 -17.30
N LEU A 701 6.19 -15.10 -18.25
CA LEU A 701 5.19 -16.05 -18.72
C LEU A 701 5.25 -16.18 -20.24
N VAL A 702 5.41 -17.41 -20.73
CA VAL A 702 5.28 -17.77 -22.14
C VAL A 702 4.17 -18.80 -22.28
N MET A 703 3.26 -18.59 -23.23
CA MET A 703 2.17 -19.51 -23.53
C MET A 703 2.26 -20.00 -24.97
N THR A 704 2.22 -21.32 -25.16
CA THR A 704 2.19 -21.96 -26.47
C THR A 704 0.97 -22.88 -26.61
N TYR A 705 0.57 -23.14 -27.84
CA TYR A 705 -0.50 -24.07 -28.20
C TYR A 705 0.10 -25.17 -29.07
N ASN A 706 -0.02 -26.42 -28.63
CA ASN A 706 0.51 -27.55 -29.38
C ASN A 706 -0.51 -28.03 -30.43
N ASN A 707 -0.35 -27.53 -31.65
CA ASN A 707 -1.04 -28.03 -32.82
C ASN A 707 -0.07 -28.03 -34.01
N GLN A 708 0.66 -29.14 -34.19
CA GLN A 708 1.64 -29.43 -35.24
C GLN A 708 2.88 -28.49 -35.28
N ASP A 709 2.72 -27.18 -35.05
CA ASP A 709 3.75 -26.14 -35.24
C ASP A 709 4.17 -25.39 -33.96
N HIS A 710 3.75 -25.85 -32.76
CA HIS A 710 4.12 -25.24 -31.46
C HIS A 710 3.89 -23.71 -31.35
N LYS A 711 2.79 -23.20 -31.91
CA LYS A 711 2.51 -21.75 -31.99
C LYS A 711 2.55 -21.06 -30.62
N ILE A 712 3.23 -19.91 -30.54
CA ILE A 712 3.19 -19.01 -29.39
C ILE A 712 1.88 -18.21 -29.41
N LEU A 713 1.18 -18.19 -28.27
CA LEU A 713 -0.03 -17.39 -28.06
C LEU A 713 0.27 -16.06 -27.36
N PHE A 714 1.26 -16.05 -26.46
CA PHE A 714 1.62 -14.89 -25.64
C PHE A 714 3.05 -15.02 -25.08
N LYS A 715 3.75 -13.89 -24.96
CA LYS A 715 4.94 -13.73 -24.12
C LYS A 715 4.90 -12.41 -23.34
N GLY A 716 5.28 -12.44 -22.07
CA GLY A 716 5.26 -11.25 -21.22
C GLY A 716 5.66 -11.50 -19.77
N ILE A 717 5.24 -10.58 -18.92
CA ILE A 717 5.48 -10.57 -17.48
C ILE A 717 4.19 -10.77 -16.70
N ILE A 718 4.29 -11.28 -15.48
CA ILE A 718 3.19 -11.42 -14.54
C ILE A 718 3.07 -10.12 -13.73
N GLU A 719 1.93 -9.43 -13.85
CA GLU A 719 1.63 -8.21 -13.08
C GLU A 719 1.05 -8.55 -11.69
N ALA A 720 0.36 -9.68 -11.58
CA ALA A 720 -0.21 -10.17 -10.33
C ALA A 720 -0.46 -11.67 -10.40
N TYR A 721 -0.31 -12.35 -9.27
CA TYR A 721 -0.75 -13.74 -9.10
C TYR A 721 -1.51 -13.90 -7.79
N ASP A 722 -2.18 -15.03 -7.65
CA ASP A 722 -2.86 -15.46 -6.44
C ASP A 722 -2.77 -16.98 -6.35
N LEU A 723 -2.51 -17.51 -5.15
CA LEU A 723 -2.33 -18.94 -4.90
C LEU A 723 -3.25 -19.37 -3.76
N GLU A 724 -4.40 -19.94 -4.13
CA GLU A 724 -5.46 -20.36 -3.21
C GLU A 724 -5.34 -21.86 -2.93
N PHE A 725 -5.26 -22.29 -1.66
CA PHE A 725 -5.50 -23.70 -1.32
C PHE A 725 -6.99 -23.90 -0.98
N LYS A 726 -7.69 -24.73 -1.77
CA LYS A 726 -9.13 -24.98 -1.60
C LYS A 726 -9.51 -26.35 -2.17
N ARG A 727 -10.52 -26.99 -1.60
CA ARG A 727 -11.00 -28.35 -2.00
C ARG A 727 -9.90 -29.43 -1.98
N HIS A 728 -8.86 -29.27 -1.16
CA HIS A 728 -7.67 -30.13 -1.08
C HIS A 728 -6.71 -30.04 -2.29
N GLU A 729 -6.80 -28.99 -3.10
CA GLU A 729 -5.87 -28.71 -4.20
C GLU A 729 -5.36 -27.24 -4.15
N TYR A 730 -4.17 -27.01 -4.70
CA TYR A 730 -3.63 -25.66 -4.92
C TYR A 730 -4.13 -25.11 -6.25
N TYR A 731 -4.69 -23.90 -6.24
CA TYR A 731 -5.14 -23.17 -7.42
C TYR A 731 -4.31 -21.92 -7.63
N LEU A 732 -3.62 -21.85 -8.75
CA LEU A 732 -2.84 -20.69 -9.17
C LEU A 732 -3.67 -19.85 -10.15
N THR A 733 -3.82 -18.57 -9.85
CA THR A 733 -4.34 -17.55 -10.78
C THR A 733 -3.18 -16.63 -11.16
N ILE A 734 -2.92 -16.43 -12.45
CA ILE A 734 -1.91 -15.50 -12.97
C ILE A 734 -2.59 -14.47 -13.86
N LYS A 735 -2.26 -13.19 -13.65
CA LYS A 735 -2.54 -12.07 -14.53
C LYS A 735 -1.23 -11.55 -15.12
N ALA A 736 -1.12 -11.57 -16.43
CA ALA A 736 0.09 -11.19 -17.14
C ALA A 736 -0.18 -10.16 -18.24
N VAL A 737 0.85 -9.43 -18.63
CA VAL A 737 0.84 -8.43 -19.70
C VAL A 737 2.07 -8.61 -20.59
N SER A 738 1.94 -8.37 -21.89
CA SER A 738 3.07 -8.55 -22.80
C SER A 738 4.22 -7.58 -22.51
N TYR A 739 5.46 -7.96 -22.85
CA TYR A 739 6.66 -7.15 -22.59
C TYR A 739 6.57 -5.70 -23.10
N SER A 740 5.69 -5.43 -24.07
CA SER A 740 5.34 -4.07 -24.51
C SER A 740 4.92 -3.11 -23.38
N ILE A 741 4.56 -3.60 -22.18
CA ILE A 741 4.33 -2.76 -21.00
C ILE A 741 5.57 -1.95 -20.59
N PHE A 742 6.79 -2.43 -20.87
CA PHE A 742 8.02 -1.71 -20.55
C PHE A 742 8.14 -0.37 -21.29
N LEU A 743 7.50 -0.21 -22.46
CA LEU A 743 7.36 1.06 -23.19
C LEU A 743 6.61 2.16 -22.40
N LYS A 744 6.02 1.83 -21.24
CA LYS A 744 5.41 2.79 -20.30
C LYS A 744 6.29 3.20 -19.11
N ARG A 745 7.41 2.49 -18.86
CA ARG A 745 8.28 2.74 -17.69
C ARG A 745 9.03 4.06 -17.78
N ALA A 746 9.66 4.33 -18.93
CA ALA A 746 10.37 5.57 -19.17
C ALA A 746 9.42 6.67 -19.69
N ARG A 747 9.71 7.93 -19.34
CA ARG A 747 9.06 9.14 -19.88
C ARG A 747 10.12 10.17 -20.29
N PRO A 748 10.95 9.85 -21.30
CA PRO A 748 12.06 10.70 -21.71
C PRO A 748 11.55 11.99 -22.37
N ASN A 749 12.43 12.98 -22.44
CA ASN A 749 12.21 14.18 -23.25
C ASN A 749 13.15 14.09 -24.47
N ARG A 750 12.59 13.99 -25.68
CA ARG A 750 13.35 13.89 -26.94
C ARG A 750 12.88 14.97 -27.92
N ILE A 751 13.82 15.54 -28.67
CA ILE A 751 13.55 16.62 -29.62
C ILE A 751 13.98 16.16 -31.02
N TYR A 752 13.03 16.11 -31.95
CA TYR A 752 13.27 15.83 -33.37
C TYR A 752 13.05 17.13 -34.15
N GLN A 753 14.14 17.75 -34.60
CA GLN A 753 14.17 19.12 -35.15
C GLN A 753 14.84 19.25 -36.52
N ASN A 754 15.49 18.21 -37.02
CA ASN A 754 16.17 18.24 -38.31
C ASN A 754 15.13 18.03 -39.41
N LEU A 755 14.90 19.03 -40.27
CA LEU A 755 13.95 18.92 -41.38
C LEU A 755 14.23 17.68 -42.24
N GLY A 756 13.18 16.92 -42.55
CA GLY A 756 13.30 15.65 -43.28
C GLY A 756 13.56 14.42 -42.42
N THR A 757 13.65 14.53 -41.08
CA THR A 757 13.75 13.35 -40.19
C THR A 757 12.57 12.41 -40.47
N THR A 758 12.84 11.17 -40.87
CA THR A 758 11.82 10.17 -41.22
C THR A 758 11.33 9.40 -40.00
N TYR A 759 10.17 8.73 -40.12
CA TYR A 759 9.70 7.83 -39.05
C TYR A 759 10.69 6.69 -38.79
N SER A 760 11.34 6.14 -39.82
CA SER A 760 12.40 5.13 -39.67
C SER A 760 13.50 5.63 -38.73
N GLN A 761 14.09 6.80 -39.02
CA GLN A 761 15.17 7.38 -38.21
C GLN A 761 14.76 7.63 -36.75
N VAL A 762 13.49 7.96 -36.51
CA VAL A 762 12.93 8.11 -35.15
C VAL A 762 12.85 6.77 -34.44
N LEU A 763 12.39 5.70 -35.11
CA LEU A 763 12.32 4.35 -34.55
C LEU A 763 13.71 3.76 -34.33
N ASP A 764 14.64 3.93 -35.27
CA ASP A 764 16.02 3.48 -35.18
C ASP A 764 16.67 4.07 -33.91
N LYS A 765 16.43 5.37 -33.63
CA LYS A 765 16.89 6.03 -32.41
C LYS A 765 16.22 5.48 -31.13
N LEU A 766 14.94 5.11 -31.18
CA LEU A 766 14.25 4.47 -30.05
C LEU A 766 14.79 3.06 -29.75
N MET A 767 15.18 2.30 -30.79
CA MET A 767 15.75 0.96 -30.67
C MET A 767 17.23 0.99 -30.26
N GLU A 768 18.00 1.98 -30.70
CA GLU A 768 19.36 2.24 -30.23
C GLU A 768 19.38 2.53 -28.72
N ASP A 769 18.48 3.41 -28.26
CA ASP A 769 18.31 3.72 -26.83
C ASP A 769 17.81 2.50 -26.00
N ASN A 770 17.18 1.51 -26.65
CA ASN A 770 16.54 0.37 -25.99
C ASN A 770 16.74 -0.96 -26.78
N PRO A 771 17.87 -1.68 -26.62
CA PRO A 771 18.20 -2.85 -27.44
C PRO A 771 17.24 -4.06 -27.36
N LYS A 772 16.28 -4.06 -26.44
CA LYS A 772 15.19 -5.06 -26.38
C LYS A 772 14.00 -4.71 -27.27
N PHE A 773 13.95 -3.53 -27.88
CA PHE A 773 12.84 -3.09 -28.72
C PHE A 773 13.09 -3.47 -30.18
N ASN A 774 12.02 -3.91 -30.85
CA ASN A 774 11.99 -4.21 -32.27
C ASN A 774 10.70 -3.58 -32.83
N ILE A 775 10.82 -2.34 -33.30
CA ILE A 775 9.69 -1.53 -33.78
C ILE A 775 9.80 -1.42 -35.28
N VAL A 776 8.83 -1.98 -36.00
CA VAL A 776 8.88 -2.12 -37.46
C VAL A 776 7.62 -1.51 -38.07
N PHE A 777 7.76 -0.84 -39.21
CA PHE A 777 6.61 -0.45 -40.03
C PHE A 777 6.09 -1.63 -40.83
N ALA A 778 4.79 -1.65 -41.10
CA ALA A 778 4.25 -2.57 -42.09
C ALA A 778 4.82 -2.27 -43.47
N ASP A 779 4.65 -1.03 -43.94
CA ASP A 779 5.08 -0.56 -45.25
C ASP A 779 6.32 0.34 -45.14
N ASP A 780 7.43 -0.10 -45.74
CA ASP A 780 8.70 0.64 -45.78
C ASP A 780 8.55 2.02 -46.43
N ALA A 781 7.63 2.19 -47.41
CA ALA A 781 7.37 3.49 -48.03
C ALA A 781 6.78 4.48 -47.03
N GLN A 782 5.93 4.00 -46.10
CA GLN A 782 5.40 4.81 -45.02
C GLN A 782 6.48 5.16 -43.98
N ALA A 783 7.40 4.23 -43.69
CA ALA A 783 8.53 4.47 -42.79
C ALA A 783 9.46 5.59 -43.26
N GLN A 784 9.62 5.77 -44.57
CA GLN A 784 10.41 6.85 -45.18
C GLN A 784 9.68 8.20 -45.25
N THR A 785 8.43 8.28 -44.80
CA THR A 785 7.73 9.58 -44.70
C THR A 785 8.48 10.51 -43.74
N PRO A 786 8.69 11.79 -44.07
CA PRO A 786 9.21 12.76 -43.10
C PRO A 786 8.21 12.98 -41.96
N LEU A 787 8.64 12.75 -40.71
CA LEU A 787 7.90 13.14 -39.51
C LEU A 787 8.00 14.66 -39.29
N THR A 788 9.18 15.24 -39.53
CA THR A 788 9.43 16.68 -39.46
C THR A 788 9.43 17.30 -40.85
N THR A 789 8.47 18.19 -41.12
CA THR A 789 8.29 18.89 -42.41
C THR A 789 8.49 20.39 -42.26
N LYS A 790 8.34 21.19 -43.33
CA LYS A 790 8.37 22.66 -43.20
C LYS A 790 7.22 23.20 -42.34
N ASP A 791 6.05 22.55 -42.40
CA ASP A 791 4.85 22.95 -41.64
C ASP A 791 4.89 22.41 -40.20
N TYR A 792 5.61 21.31 -39.97
CA TYR A 792 5.85 20.71 -38.66
C TYR A 792 7.37 20.52 -38.44
N PRO A 793 8.13 21.61 -38.24
CA PRO A 793 9.61 21.56 -38.20
C PRO A 793 10.15 20.93 -36.90
N LEU A 794 9.31 20.72 -35.90
CA LEU A 794 9.67 20.26 -34.58
C LEU A 794 8.66 19.22 -34.07
N VAL A 795 9.14 18.03 -33.72
CA VAL A 795 8.37 17.06 -32.94
C VAL A 795 9.07 16.86 -31.60
N LEU A 796 8.35 17.20 -30.53
CA LEU A 796 8.80 17.06 -29.15
C LEU A 796 8.11 15.84 -28.52
N GLN A 797 8.87 14.91 -27.96
CA GLN A 797 8.40 13.96 -26.94
C GLN A 797 8.62 14.64 -25.59
N TYR A 798 7.55 14.91 -24.82
CA TYR A 798 7.66 15.61 -23.51
C TYR A 798 6.81 14.94 -22.43
N LYS A 799 7.48 14.38 -21.41
CA LYS A 799 6.87 13.69 -20.26
C LYS A 799 5.84 12.60 -20.62
N GLU A 800 5.86 12.12 -21.86
CA GLU A 800 5.04 11.00 -22.35
C GLU A 800 5.91 9.75 -22.51
N SER A 801 5.30 8.58 -22.32
CA SER A 801 6.00 7.32 -22.48
C SER A 801 6.25 6.98 -23.94
N GLU A 802 7.19 6.09 -24.22
CA GLU A 802 7.49 5.64 -25.58
C GLU A 802 6.26 4.96 -26.22
N TRP A 803 5.44 4.26 -25.43
CA TRP A 803 4.14 3.74 -25.87
C TRP A 803 3.16 4.84 -26.31
N ASP A 804 3.04 5.92 -25.53
CA ASP A 804 2.13 7.01 -25.85
C ASP A 804 2.61 7.88 -27.01
N PHE A 805 3.94 8.02 -27.15
CA PHE A 805 4.63 8.64 -28.28
C PHE A 805 4.40 7.85 -29.57
N LEU A 806 4.63 6.52 -29.57
CA LEU A 806 4.40 5.65 -30.73
C LEU A 806 2.95 5.75 -31.24
N LYS A 807 1.95 5.65 -30.34
CA LYS A 807 0.53 5.84 -30.68
C LYS A 807 0.21 7.26 -31.17
N ARG A 808 0.98 8.28 -30.74
CA ARG A 808 0.79 9.66 -31.20
C ARG A 808 1.33 9.85 -32.61
N ILE A 809 2.56 9.39 -32.88
CA ILE A 809 3.17 9.55 -34.21
C ILE A 809 2.50 8.63 -35.24
N SER A 810 2.10 7.40 -34.90
CA SER A 810 1.37 6.52 -35.83
C SER A 810 -0.01 7.09 -36.23
N SER A 811 -0.63 7.89 -35.35
CA SER A 811 -1.91 8.56 -35.62
C SER A 811 -1.85 9.56 -36.78
N TYR A 812 -0.67 10.13 -37.06
CA TYR A 812 -0.48 11.06 -38.18
C TYR A 812 -0.52 10.37 -39.54
N LEU A 813 -0.23 9.06 -39.59
CA LEU A 813 -0.29 8.24 -40.81
C LEU A 813 -1.54 7.34 -40.87
N ASN A 814 -2.44 7.43 -39.89
CA ASN A 814 -3.55 6.50 -39.67
C ASN A 814 -3.14 5.01 -39.54
N LEU A 815 -1.95 4.72 -38.99
CA LEU A 815 -1.44 3.35 -38.81
C LEU A 815 -1.68 2.77 -37.40
N PRO A 816 -2.28 1.58 -37.27
CA PRO A 816 -2.46 0.93 -35.98
C PRO A 816 -1.13 0.57 -35.31
N VAL A 817 -1.08 0.71 -33.99
CA VAL A 817 0.02 0.17 -33.16
C VAL A 817 -0.38 -1.22 -32.70
N ILE A 818 0.45 -2.20 -33.02
CA ILE A 818 0.20 -3.62 -32.78
C ILE A 818 1.35 -4.21 -31.96
N VAL A 819 1.01 -4.98 -30.94
CA VAL A 819 1.98 -5.78 -30.18
C VAL A 819 2.04 -7.18 -30.79
N ASP A 820 3.24 -7.62 -31.19
CA ASP A 820 3.49 -8.93 -31.79
C ASP A 820 4.21 -9.86 -30.80
N ASP A 821 3.46 -10.31 -29.80
CA ASP A 821 3.88 -11.25 -28.77
C ASP A 821 3.80 -12.72 -29.22
N THR A 822 3.93 -12.99 -30.53
CA THR A 822 3.74 -14.33 -31.11
C THR A 822 4.88 -14.84 -32.01
N LYS A 823 5.80 -13.97 -32.42
CA LYS A 823 6.95 -14.31 -33.29
C LYS A 823 7.92 -15.34 -32.70
N ASP A 824 8.26 -15.18 -31.43
CA ASP A 824 9.41 -15.83 -30.78
C ASP A 824 9.19 -15.86 -29.24
N ASP A 825 9.95 -16.69 -28.52
CA ASP A 825 9.86 -16.81 -27.05
C ASP A 825 10.93 -15.98 -26.29
N GLN A 826 11.69 -15.13 -27.00
CA GLN A 826 12.67 -14.23 -26.40
C GLN A 826 11.99 -13.02 -25.74
N GLU A 827 12.71 -12.36 -24.83
CA GLU A 827 12.24 -11.18 -24.09
C GLU A 827 12.16 -9.88 -24.94
N GLY A 828 12.24 -10.00 -26.26
CA GLY A 828 12.14 -8.88 -27.20
C GLY A 828 10.73 -8.31 -27.28
N ILE A 829 10.64 -6.98 -27.37
CA ILE A 829 9.41 -6.19 -27.51
C ILE A 829 9.20 -5.91 -28.99
N ASN A 830 8.40 -6.75 -29.64
CA ASN A 830 8.04 -6.58 -31.05
C ASN A 830 6.79 -5.68 -31.17
N ILE A 831 6.94 -4.53 -31.83
CA ILE A 831 5.84 -3.62 -32.16
C ILE A 831 5.76 -3.47 -33.68
N LEU A 832 4.55 -3.56 -34.24
CA LEU A 832 4.26 -3.27 -35.64
C LEU A 832 3.45 -1.96 -35.74
N LEU A 833 3.88 -1.05 -36.62
CA LEU A 833 3.12 0.14 -37.03
C LEU A 833 2.49 -0.10 -38.39
N GLY A 834 1.18 -0.36 -38.41
CA GLY A 834 0.42 -0.77 -39.59
C GLY A 834 -0.21 -2.15 -39.47
N THR A 835 -0.91 -2.58 -40.52
CA THR A 835 -1.50 -3.91 -40.68
C THR A 835 -0.49 -4.87 -41.31
N HIS A 836 -0.65 -6.20 -41.16
CA HIS A 836 0.24 -7.13 -41.84
C HIS A 836 -0.02 -7.11 -43.37
N ILE A 837 1.04 -6.95 -44.19
CA ILE A 837 0.94 -6.91 -45.68
C ILE A 837 0.53 -8.28 -46.29
N GLY A 838 0.49 -9.35 -45.50
CA GLY A 838 0.12 -10.69 -45.98
C GLY A 838 -1.26 -10.71 -46.66
N LYS A 839 -1.40 -11.55 -47.71
CA LYS A 839 -2.69 -11.83 -48.36
C LYS A 839 -3.73 -12.29 -47.33
N ALA A 840 -4.98 -11.89 -47.53
CA ALA A 840 -6.08 -12.30 -46.67
C ALA A 840 -6.23 -13.83 -46.64
N LYS A 841 -6.22 -14.41 -45.43
CA LYS A 841 -6.41 -15.85 -45.20
C LYS A 841 -7.90 -16.16 -45.05
N GLU A 842 -8.34 -17.35 -45.47
CA GLU A 842 -9.71 -17.80 -45.22
C GLU A 842 -9.99 -17.84 -43.71
N LEU A 843 -11.08 -17.21 -43.27
CA LEU A 843 -11.50 -17.23 -41.87
C LEU A 843 -12.33 -18.46 -41.52
N ASP A 844 -13.13 -18.94 -42.48
CA ASP A 844 -14.08 -20.04 -42.33
C ASP A 844 -15.02 -19.87 -41.11
N ASN A 845 -15.53 -18.65 -40.95
CA ASN A 845 -16.55 -18.32 -39.96
C ASN A 845 -17.90 -18.98 -40.30
N ILE A 846 -18.52 -19.61 -39.29
CA ILE A 846 -19.86 -20.25 -39.38
C ILE A 846 -20.97 -19.30 -38.93
N SER A 847 -20.63 -18.24 -38.19
CA SER A 847 -21.56 -17.18 -37.84
C SER A 847 -20.80 -15.85 -37.74
N GLY A 848 -21.55 -14.76 -37.71
CA GLY A 848 -21.03 -13.44 -37.42
C GLY A 848 -22.09 -12.37 -37.61
N VAL A 849 -21.88 -11.21 -37.01
CA VAL A 849 -22.83 -10.10 -37.03
C VAL A 849 -22.12 -8.83 -37.48
N GLU A 850 -22.63 -8.19 -38.54
CA GLU A 850 -22.26 -6.81 -38.84
C GLU A 850 -22.95 -5.89 -37.82
N ILE A 851 -22.16 -5.15 -37.04
CA ILE A 851 -22.65 -4.22 -36.03
C ILE A 851 -22.33 -2.80 -36.47
N LYS A 852 -23.39 -2.02 -36.68
CA LYS A 852 -23.31 -0.60 -37.01
C LYS A 852 -23.48 0.24 -35.75
N LYS A 853 -22.37 0.69 -35.15
CA LYS A 853 -22.41 1.47 -33.91
C LYS A 853 -22.31 2.97 -34.19
N THR A 854 -23.38 3.70 -33.87
CA THR A 854 -23.40 5.18 -33.83
C THR A 854 -22.93 5.67 -32.45
N ARG A 855 -21.86 6.47 -32.42
CA ARG A 855 -21.42 7.20 -31.20
C ARG A 855 -21.95 8.65 -31.19
N ARG A 856 -21.75 9.36 -30.07
CA ARG A 856 -22.22 10.73 -29.72
C ARG A 856 -21.94 11.87 -30.73
N LYS A 857 -21.36 11.60 -31.90
CA LYS A 857 -21.10 12.57 -32.99
C LYS A 857 -21.42 12.00 -34.39
N ASN A 858 -22.44 11.14 -34.54
CA ASN A 858 -22.85 10.53 -35.82
C ASN A 858 -21.80 9.69 -36.58
N HIS A 859 -20.65 9.41 -35.97
CA HIS A 859 -19.65 8.51 -36.55
C HIS A 859 -20.21 7.08 -36.51
N LYS A 860 -20.29 6.47 -37.69
CA LYS A 860 -20.70 5.08 -37.92
C LYS A 860 -19.43 4.28 -38.14
N ILE A 861 -19.05 3.46 -37.17
CA ILE A 861 -18.01 2.44 -37.36
C ILE A 861 -18.76 1.16 -37.70
N HIS A 862 -18.49 0.61 -38.88
CA HIS A 862 -18.89 -0.74 -39.23
C HIS A 862 -17.83 -1.71 -38.72
N TYR A 863 -18.25 -2.72 -37.97
CA TYR A 863 -17.37 -3.81 -37.56
C TYR A 863 -18.14 -5.11 -37.55
N TYR A 864 -17.44 -6.19 -37.85
CA TYR A 864 -17.99 -7.54 -37.86
C TYR A 864 -17.49 -8.26 -36.60
N LYS A 865 -18.40 -8.92 -35.89
CA LYS A 865 -18.04 -9.83 -34.79
C LYS A 865 -18.18 -11.27 -35.25
N VAL A 866 -17.19 -12.09 -34.89
CA VAL A 866 -17.28 -13.55 -34.90
C VAL A 866 -17.01 -13.98 -33.47
N ASP A 867 -18.01 -14.52 -32.80
CA ASP A 867 -17.89 -15.01 -31.43
C ASP A 867 -17.72 -16.55 -31.47
N CYS A 868 -16.97 -17.12 -30.52
CA CYS A 868 -16.65 -18.57 -30.48
C CYS A 868 -16.05 -19.14 -31.79
N HIS A 869 -15.05 -18.47 -32.38
CA HIS A 869 -14.34 -19.00 -33.55
C HIS A 869 -13.32 -20.10 -33.15
N GLU A 870 -13.63 -21.36 -33.43
CA GLU A 870 -12.79 -22.50 -33.10
C GLU A 870 -11.47 -22.52 -33.90
N HIS A 871 -10.33 -22.68 -33.20
CA HIS A 871 -8.98 -22.62 -33.79
C HIS A 871 -8.79 -23.56 -34.98
N PHE A 872 -9.42 -24.74 -35.01
CA PHE A 872 -9.19 -25.70 -36.09
C PHE A 872 -9.79 -25.28 -37.44
N ARG A 873 -10.69 -24.29 -37.46
CA ARG A 873 -11.36 -23.82 -38.69
C ARG A 873 -10.44 -22.99 -39.58
N SER A 874 -9.46 -22.26 -39.03
CA SER A 874 -8.57 -21.42 -39.84
C SER A 874 -7.12 -21.38 -39.33
N LYS A 875 -6.17 -21.52 -40.27
CA LYS A 875 -4.73 -21.60 -39.95
C LYS A 875 -4.13 -20.23 -39.67
N GLU A 876 -3.53 -20.09 -38.48
CA GLU A 876 -2.71 -18.94 -38.05
C GLU A 876 -3.45 -17.59 -37.90
N VAL A 877 -4.75 -17.61 -37.57
CA VAL A 877 -5.64 -16.42 -37.59
C VAL A 877 -5.78 -15.73 -36.20
N PHE A 878 -4.86 -15.98 -35.27
CA PHE A 878 -4.97 -15.56 -33.86
C PHE A 878 -4.43 -14.15 -33.57
N ASP A 879 -3.78 -13.54 -34.55
CA ASP A 879 -2.94 -12.36 -34.33
C ASP A 879 -3.61 -11.12 -34.95
N ILE A 880 -3.73 -10.07 -34.15
CA ILE A 880 -4.33 -8.79 -34.58
C ILE A 880 -3.49 -8.14 -35.70
N GLY A 881 -4.14 -7.37 -36.56
CA GLY A 881 -3.54 -6.76 -37.76
C GLY A 881 -3.52 -7.64 -39.00
N LYS A 882 -3.87 -8.93 -38.89
CA LYS A 882 -3.95 -9.84 -40.03
C LYS A 882 -5.20 -9.60 -40.85
N LYS A 883 -5.07 -9.73 -42.17
CA LYS A 883 -6.18 -9.70 -43.14
C LYS A 883 -6.81 -11.09 -43.23
N VAL A 884 -8.15 -11.13 -43.23
CA VAL A 884 -8.95 -12.35 -43.28
C VAL A 884 -10.13 -12.18 -44.22
N LYS A 885 -10.49 -13.25 -44.91
CA LYS A 885 -11.70 -13.33 -45.72
C LYS A 885 -12.87 -13.79 -44.86
N TYR A 886 -13.75 -12.86 -44.53
CA TYR A 886 -14.97 -13.10 -43.79
C TYR A 886 -16.10 -13.50 -44.74
N ARG A 887 -16.73 -14.67 -44.51
CA ARG A 887 -17.90 -15.14 -45.27
C ARG A 887 -19.14 -14.36 -44.83
N LEU A 888 -19.82 -13.71 -45.78
CA LEU A 888 -21.02 -12.91 -45.51
C LEU A 888 -22.26 -13.77 -45.22
N THR A 889 -22.36 -14.94 -45.84
CA THR A 889 -23.44 -15.92 -45.65
C THR A 889 -22.85 -17.33 -45.63
N ASN A 890 -23.59 -18.29 -45.07
CA ASN A 890 -23.21 -19.71 -45.08
C ASN A 890 -23.67 -20.44 -46.37
N GLN A 891 -24.35 -19.74 -47.29
CA GLN A 891 -24.97 -20.32 -48.49
C GLN A 891 -24.20 -19.98 -49.78
N GLU A 892 -23.38 -18.92 -49.76
CA GLU A 892 -22.58 -18.47 -50.90
C GLU A 892 -21.11 -18.37 -50.48
N GLU A 893 -20.15 -18.63 -51.39
CA GLU A 893 -18.71 -18.41 -51.14
C GLU A 893 -18.30 -16.92 -51.12
N ARG A 894 -19.28 -16.02 -50.94
CA ARG A 894 -19.05 -14.58 -50.99
C ARG A 894 -18.34 -14.08 -49.72
N THR A 895 -17.06 -13.78 -49.89
CA THR A 895 -16.19 -13.25 -48.84
C THR A 895 -15.93 -11.75 -48.99
N ILE A 896 -15.53 -11.11 -47.89
CA ILE A 896 -14.94 -9.76 -47.87
C ILE A 896 -13.64 -9.77 -47.05
N ASP A 897 -12.64 -9.03 -47.51
CA ASP A 897 -11.38 -8.86 -46.77
C ASP A 897 -11.59 -7.88 -45.61
N LEU A 898 -11.24 -8.31 -44.41
CA LEU A 898 -11.29 -7.54 -43.16
C LEU A 898 -10.00 -7.71 -42.36
N VAL A 899 -9.69 -6.75 -41.49
CA VAL A 899 -8.55 -6.76 -40.58
C VAL A 899 -9.02 -7.12 -39.17
N ILE A 900 -8.34 -8.06 -38.51
CA ILE A 900 -8.59 -8.37 -37.09
C ILE A 900 -8.05 -7.23 -36.22
N ILE A 901 -8.91 -6.47 -35.54
CA ILE A 901 -8.48 -5.37 -34.66
C ILE A 901 -8.52 -5.72 -33.17
N LYS A 902 -9.35 -6.70 -32.78
CA LYS A 902 -9.36 -7.27 -31.42
C LYS A 902 -9.58 -8.77 -31.49
N ASN A 903 -8.90 -9.51 -30.63
CA ASN A 903 -9.10 -10.95 -30.43
C ASN A 903 -9.13 -11.25 -28.93
N LYS A 904 -10.16 -11.95 -28.47
CA LYS A 904 -10.21 -12.58 -27.15
C LYS A 904 -10.10 -14.09 -27.34
N ILE A 905 -8.95 -14.67 -27.02
CA ILE A 905 -8.70 -16.11 -27.09
C ILE A 905 -9.04 -16.74 -25.74
N TYR A 906 -9.78 -17.84 -25.73
CA TYR A 906 -10.17 -18.56 -24.52
C TYR A 906 -10.39 -20.05 -24.82
N VAL A 907 -10.61 -20.86 -23.78
CA VAL A 907 -10.93 -22.29 -23.94
C VAL A 907 -12.39 -22.52 -23.56
N GLU A 908 -13.14 -23.21 -24.42
CA GLU A 908 -14.54 -23.58 -24.22
C GLU A 908 -14.72 -25.05 -24.66
N GLU A 909 -15.35 -25.86 -23.80
CA GLU A 909 -15.59 -27.31 -24.00
C GLU A 909 -14.36 -28.17 -24.43
N GLY A 910 -13.14 -27.68 -24.20
CA GLY A 910 -11.90 -28.35 -24.63
C GLY A 910 -11.21 -27.70 -25.83
N VAL A 911 -11.92 -26.87 -26.59
CA VAL A 911 -11.47 -26.23 -27.82
C VAL A 911 -10.93 -24.83 -27.53
N LEU A 912 -9.85 -24.43 -28.20
CA LEU A 912 -9.35 -23.06 -28.16
C LEU A 912 -10.19 -22.21 -29.14
N CYS A 913 -10.93 -21.25 -28.60
CA CYS A 913 -11.84 -20.37 -29.32
C CYS A 913 -11.33 -18.93 -29.35
N SER A 914 -11.88 -18.10 -30.24
CA SER A 914 -11.55 -16.69 -30.39
C SER A 914 -12.79 -15.84 -30.67
N ASP A 915 -13.02 -14.81 -29.86
CA ASP A 915 -13.97 -13.73 -30.20
C ASP A 915 -13.21 -12.64 -30.97
N LEU A 916 -13.52 -12.52 -32.26
CA LEU A 916 -12.86 -11.60 -33.18
C LEU A 916 -13.70 -10.35 -33.41
N THR A 917 -13.06 -9.19 -33.38
CA THR A 917 -13.61 -7.93 -33.92
C THR A 917 -12.83 -7.56 -35.17
N LEU A 918 -13.54 -7.48 -36.30
CA LEU A 918 -13.00 -7.27 -37.63
C LEU A 918 -13.53 -5.95 -38.22
N VAL A 919 -12.72 -5.23 -39.00
CA VAL A 919 -13.13 -4.00 -39.72
C VAL A 919 -12.53 -3.98 -41.11
N ARG A 920 -13.07 -3.16 -42.02
CA ARG A 920 -12.38 -2.86 -43.28
C ARG A 920 -11.13 -2.04 -42.98
N GLU A 921 -10.10 -2.19 -43.80
CA GLU A 921 -8.80 -1.56 -43.54
C GLU A 921 -8.89 -0.03 -43.60
N GLU A 922 -9.68 0.49 -44.56
CA GLU A 922 -10.01 1.91 -44.72
C GLU A 922 -10.86 2.49 -43.57
N GLU A 923 -11.45 1.65 -42.72
CA GLU A 923 -12.23 2.07 -41.54
C GLU A 923 -11.40 2.14 -40.25
N ILE A 924 -10.10 1.77 -40.29
CA ILE A 924 -9.17 1.87 -39.15
C ILE A 924 -8.76 3.34 -38.94
N ASN A 925 -9.61 4.12 -38.26
CA ASN A 925 -9.37 5.55 -38.02
C ASN A 925 -8.96 5.85 -36.56
N ILE A 926 -7.78 6.44 -36.38
CA ILE A 926 -7.09 6.56 -35.08
C ILE A 926 -7.62 7.72 -34.23
N LEU A 927 -8.09 8.78 -34.87
CA LEU A 927 -8.52 10.01 -34.19
C LEU A 927 -9.86 9.85 -33.45
N GLN A 928 -10.51 8.69 -33.56
CA GLN A 928 -11.82 8.38 -32.96
C GLN A 928 -11.76 7.57 -31.66
N GLU A 929 -10.61 7.01 -31.26
CA GLU A 929 -10.45 6.36 -29.93
C GLU A 929 -9.86 7.29 -28.85
N ARG A 930 -9.31 8.46 -29.21
CA ARG A 930 -8.62 9.39 -28.29
C ARG A 930 -9.36 10.70 -27.98
N ARG A 931 -10.69 10.78 -28.20
CA ARG A 931 -11.55 11.95 -27.87
C ARG A 931 -12.91 11.57 -27.29
#